data_AF-A0A0P7BM12-F1
#
_entry.id   AF-A0A0P7BM12-F1
#
_cell.length_a   1.000
_cell.length_b   1.000
_cell.length_c   1.000
_cell.angle_alpha   90.00
_cell.angle_beta   90.00
_cell.angle_gamma   90.00
#
_symmetry.space_group_name_H-M   'P 1'
#
loop_
_entity.id
_entity.type
_entity.pdbx_description
1 polymer ?
#
loop_
_entity_poly.entity_id
_entity_poly.type
_entity_poly.pdbx_seq_one_letter_code
_entity_poly.pdbx_strand_id
1 'polypeptide(L)'
;MLRLRLKGVDRDYEVDFRDSQDERPRSLSVIAGAFSTGKSSVLEFIAYCLGAAKHPRHPEILRKVRIALLEVELGGQQHVIERAVGEPSTVAYIRPGGLGETEPPPLERRLIKPPGDPASLSSLLLSYCGLEGVELKEAPTQAESGTDPLSIRDLLWLCYMPNERLDDKNLLFESARMKRLKLGQVVDVVFGIQDDRAVDLGRRIKELEGRLARARAEYRATQEFLDEQNLGNRIQVELARDQAERTSAEADRALADLNNQIRATSTFAAELRNRHRDAARRAQQAAALLRDRETQLRRFIPLRAQYADDITKLTMLAEARRLFDPLQVKVCPACLTTLREAPHLAEGHCTLCNSDVTDSERVHPEPVSTRNGSAPAAESDGPATDATFDVSSELRATKARLAEITRYVEELDAEIARLRAASKEADAEEADLAHAVDSATNEAISPFLTQRDDVMGRQRIAATELERARTAIKMLDSLDRRGATVTRVDASLKALRSELTEASAQPDRDAVIREVSNRYAAILTGWRYPKIADASIDKSLVPQMRGSSYIEASSGGRTLISLAWILAIFEIAWERGSAHPGFLLIDSPQKNLGQGGDRDAEFADRVAVADFYRHLHEWLAGQGQGAQIIVVDNAPPTSVDSNVVVRYSRRVGQSPYGLIEDEVS
;
A
#
# COMPACT_ATOMS: atom_id res chain seq x y z
N MET A 1 44.84 22.42 14.14
CA MET A 1 45.38 21.11 14.54
C MET A 1 46.19 21.28 15.81
N LEU A 2 46.02 20.39 16.78
CA LEU A 2 46.68 20.45 18.08
C LEU A 2 47.72 19.34 18.22
N ARG A 3 47.33 18.08 18.00
CA ARG A 3 48.20 16.91 18.21
C ARG A 3 47.75 15.75 17.32
N LEU A 4 48.70 15.01 16.74
CA LEU A 4 48.45 13.69 16.15
C LEU A 4 49.05 12.62 17.06
N ARG A 5 48.24 11.65 17.50
CA ARG A 5 48.70 10.46 18.21
C ARG A 5 48.30 9.19 17.44
N LEU A 6 49.28 8.38 17.07
CA LEU A 6 49.09 7.07 16.48
C LEU A 6 49.22 6.03 17.60
N LYS A 7 48.11 5.38 17.97
CA LYS A 7 48.15 4.28 18.94
C LYS A 7 48.70 3.03 18.27
N GLY A 8 49.79 2.51 18.82
CA GLY A 8 50.46 1.30 18.34
C GLY A 8 50.09 0.05 19.13
N VAL A 9 50.77 -1.05 18.81
CA VAL A 9 50.71 -2.32 19.55
C VAL A 9 51.55 -2.23 20.83
N ASP A 10 52.80 -1.78 20.70
CA ASP A 10 53.78 -1.79 21.79
C ASP A 10 53.88 -0.43 22.51
N ARG A 11 53.53 0.66 21.80
CA ARG A 11 53.61 2.05 22.27
C ARG A 11 52.79 3.00 21.38
N ASP A 12 52.56 4.21 21.88
CA ASP A 12 52.01 5.31 21.08
C ASP A 12 53.15 6.14 20.42
N TYR A 13 52.84 6.77 19.29
CA TYR A 13 53.70 7.70 18.55
C TYR A 13 52.98 9.04 18.42
N GLU A 14 53.66 10.17 18.65
CA GLU A 14 53.01 11.48 18.76
C GLU A 14 53.77 12.58 18.03
N VAL A 15 53.01 13.52 17.46
CA VAL A 15 53.50 14.84 17.01
C VAL A 15 52.56 15.89 17.60
N ASP A 16 53.09 16.73 18.50
CA ASP A 16 52.38 17.85 19.10
C ASP A 16 52.66 19.13 18.28
N PHE A 17 51.61 19.85 17.90
CA PHE A 17 51.66 21.07 17.08
C PHE A 17 51.39 22.34 17.91
N ARG A 18 51.31 22.21 19.23
CA ARG A 18 51.03 23.33 20.14
C ARG A 18 52.31 24.06 20.52
N ASP A 19 52.16 25.30 20.99
CA ASP A 19 53.27 26.02 21.60
C ASP A 19 53.59 25.44 22.99
N SER A 20 54.87 25.37 23.28
CA SER A 20 55.44 24.94 24.56
C SER A 20 55.12 25.85 25.75
N GLN A 21 54.64 27.09 25.52
CA GLN A 21 54.32 28.04 26.60
C GLN A 21 52.81 28.19 26.84
N ASP A 22 52.01 28.32 25.78
CA ASP A 22 50.58 28.67 25.85
C ASP A 22 49.62 27.50 25.55
N GLU A 23 50.12 26.32 25.17
CA GLU A 23 49.37 25.15 24.66
C GLU A 23 48.43 25.42 23.45
N ARG A 24 48.49 26.63 22.86
CA ARG A 24 47.78 27.04 21.64
C ARG A 24 48.41 26.42 20.38
N PRO A 25 47.65 26.23 19.28
CA PRO A 25 48.22 25.75 18.01
C PRO A 25 49.29 26.70 17.47
N ARG A 26 50.47 26.18 17.09
CA ARG A 26 51.52 26.97 16.41
C ARG A 26 51.04 27.36 15.01
N SER A 27 51.17 28.64 14.66
CA SER A 27 50.84 29.16 13.33
C SER A 27 51.71 28.57 12.22
N LEU A 28 52.98 28.27 12.52
CA LEU A 28 53.87 27.50 11.64
C LEU A 28 54.51 26.34 12.40
N SER A 29 54.30 25.12 11.92
CA SER A 29 54.95 23.90 12.39
C SER A 29 55.74 23.24 11.25
N VAL A 30 56.97 22.80 11.54
CA VAL A 30 57.86 22.13 10.58
C VAL A 30 58.20 20.72 11.07
N ILE A 31 57.97 19.73 10.22
CA ILE A 31 58.33 18.33 10.44
C ILE A 31 59.61 18.08 9.63
N ALA A 32 60.75 18.01 10.31
CA ALA A 32 62.07 17.92 9.69
C ALA A 32 62.64 16.49 9.70
N GLY A 33 63.67 16.21 8.89
CA GLY A 33 64.47 14.99 9.00
C GLY A 33 64.78 14.29 7.68
N ALA A 34 65.62 13.25 7.73
CA ALA A 34 66.08 12.55 6.51
C ALA A 34 64.93 11.93 5.68
N PHE A 35 65.18 11.63 4.41
CA PHE A 35 64.24 10.91 3.54
C PHE A 35 63.83 9.54 4.13
N SER A 36 62.63 9.05 3.81
CA SER A 36 62.11 7.73 4.24
C SER A 36 62.03 7.55 5.77
N THR A 37 61.49 8.55 6.47
CA THR A 37 61.30 8.56 7.95
C THR A 37 59.83 8.71 8.36
N GLY A 38 58.88 8.60 7.43
CA GLY A 38 57.43 8.72 7.71
C GLY A 38 56.90 10.16 7.86
N LYS A 39 57.67 11.19 7.47
CA LYS A 39 57.22 12.60 7.56
C LYS A 39 55.90 12.88 6.83
N SER A 40 55.84 12.57 5.53
CA SER A 40 54.65 12.72 4.69
C SER A 40 53.43 12.01 5.30
N SER A 41 53.67 10.84 5.88
CA SER A 41 52.66 10.03 6.55
C SER A 41 52.00 10.73 7.75
N VAL A 42 52.64 11.72 8.38
CA VAL A 42 51.99 12.59 9.39
C VAL A 42 50.88 13.42 8.75
N LEU A 43 51.15 14.07 7.61
CA LEU A 43 50.15 14.89 6.90
C LEU A 43 49.04 14.01 6.30
N GLU A 44 49.40 12.85 5.74
CA GLU A 44 48.44 11.84 5.29
C GLU A 44 47.52 11.35 6.43
N PHE A 45 48.05 11.16 7.65
CA PHE A 45 47.24 10.78 8.82
C PHE A 45 46.33 11.91 9.31
N ILE A 46 46.78 13.17 9.28
CA ILE A 46 45.92 14.33 9.53
C ILE A 46 44.77 14.36 8.51
N ALA A 47 45.08 14.28 7.22
CA ALA A 47 44.08 14.22 6.15
C ALA A 47 43.14 13.00 6.27
N TYR A 48 43.66 11.84 6.70
CA TYR A 48 42.85 10.65 6.98
C TYR A 48 41.85 10.88 8.11
N CYS A 49 42.28 11.40 9.27
CA CYS A 49 41.35 11.72 10.35
C CYS A 49 40.30 12.76 9.92
N LEU A 50 40.67 13.76 9.11
CA LEU A 50 39.74 14.74 8.51
C LEU A 50 38.86 14.18 7.38
N GLY A 51 38.89 12.87 7.12
CA GLY A 51 37.93 12.17 6.27
C GLY A 51 38.46 11.65 4.93
N ALA A 52 39.77 11.77 4.63
CA ALA A 52 40.37 11.20 3.42
C ALA A 52 40.17 9.67 3.36
N ALA A 53 40.11 9.13 2.13
CA ALA A 53 39.63 7.76 1.91
C ALA A 53 40.63 6.64 2.31
N LYS A 54 41.91 6.97 2.51
CA LYS A 54 43.00 6.04 2.82
C LYS A 54 43.97 6.68 3.81
N HIS A 55 44.64 5.85 4.59
CA HIS A 55 45.81 6.19 5.42
C HIS A 55 47.09 5.65 4.75
N PRO A 56 48.30 6.04 5.21
CA PRO A 56 49.56 5.46 4.75
C PRO A 56 49.58 3.93 4.94
N ARG A 57 50.05 3.17 3.94
CA ARG A 57 50.11 1.69 3.99
C ARG A 57 51.53 1.12 3.98
N HIS A 58 52.49 1.87 4.52
CA HIS A 58 53.87 1.38 4.67
C HIS A 58 53.91 0.18 5.65
N PRO A 59 54.76 -0.84 5.42
CA PRO A 59 54.79 -2.06 6.24
C PRO A 59 54.96 -1.81 7.74
N GLU A 60 55.85 -0.90 8.13
CA GLU A 60 56.11 -0.47 9.50
C GLU A 60 54.84 0.10 10.18
N ILE A 61 54.07 0.90 9.45
CA ILE A 61 52.81 1.48 9.92
C ILE A 61 51.74 0.38 10.09
N LEU A 62 51.63 -0.56 9.14
CA LEU A 62 50.66 -1.66 9.22
C LEU A 62 51.02 -2.67 10.32
N ARG A 63 52.31 -2.91 10.59
CA ARG A 63 52.78 -3.73 11.71
C ARG A 63 52.41 -3.08 13.04
N LYS A 64 52.79 -1.81 13.24
CA LYS A 64 52.78 -1.16 14.55
C LYS A 64 51.50 -0.41 14.88
N VAL A 65 50.91 0.34 13.95
CA VAL A 65 49.77 1.25 14.23
C VAL A 65 48.42 0.55 14.15
N ARG A 66 47.49 0.89 15.04
CA ARG A 66 46.11 0.38 15.05
C ARG A 66 45.04 1.46 14.98
N ILE A 67 45.29 2.64 15.54
CA ILE A 67 44.34 3.75 15.57
C ILE A 67 45.09 5.07 15.36
N ALA A 68 44.55 5.95 14.52
CA ALA A 68 44.98 7.33 14.41
C ALA A 68 44.00 8.23 15.18
N LEU A 69 44.54 9.05 16.07
CA LEU A 69 43.83 10.06 16.86
C LEU A 69 44.35 11.44 16.47
N LEU A 70 43.46 12.31 16.02
CA LEU A 70 43.78 13.71 15.70
C LEU A 70 43.03 14.64 16.66
N GLU A 71 43.77 15.35 17.48
CA GLU A 71 43.28 16.44 18.32
C GLU A 71 43.21 17.72 17.46
N VAL A 72 42.01 18.28 17.37
CA VAL A 72 41.67 19.45 16.55
C VAL A 72 40.95 20.49 17.40
N GLU A 73 40.93 21.73 16.91
CA GLU A 73 40.08 22.77 17.44
C GLU A 73 39.01 23.06 16.38
N LEU A 74 37.74 23.00 16.75
CA LEU A 74 36.58 23.22 15.88
C LEU A 74 35.64 24.19 16.60
N GLY A 75 35.31 25.32 15.97
CA GLY A 75 34.47 26.36 16.59
C GLY A 75 35.02 26.91 17.92
N GLY A 76 36.34 26.90 18.13
CA GLY A 76 36.98 27.28 19.39
C GLY A 76 36.95 26.20 20.49
N GLN A 77 36.57 24.95 20.17
CA GLN A 77 36.51 23.84 21.13
C GLN A 77 37.38 22.67 20.69
N GLN A 78 38.13 22.10 21.64
CA GLN A 78 38.94 20.90 21.41
C GLN A 78 38.04 19.69 21.12
N HIS A 79 38.44 18.91 20.12
CA HIS A 79 37.83 17.64 19.75
C HIS A 79 38.91 16.62 19.39
N VAL A 80 38.67 15.34 19.65
CA VAL A 80 39.49 14.22 19.16
C VAL A 80 38.73 13.45 18.10
N ILE A 81 39.30 13.33 16.90
CA ILE A 81 38.80 12.50 15.81
C ILE A 81 39.62 11.20 15.74
N GLU A 82 38.93 10.07 15.89
CA GLU A 82 39.49 8.72 15.91
C GLU A 82 39.14 7.93 14.64
N ARG A 83 40.15 7.30 14.02
CA ARG A 83 39.96 6.34 12.92
C ARG A 83 40.90 5.13 13.04
N ALA A 84 40.35 3.94 12.84
CA ALA A 84 41.13 2.70 12.77
C ALA A 84 42.11 2.69 11.58
N VAL A 85 43.22 1.97 11.74
CA VAL A 85 44.32 1.82 10.78
C VAL A 85 44.53 0.33 10.49
N GLY A 86 44.60 -0.03 9.22
CA GLY A 86 44.60 -1.43 8.77
C GLY A 86 43.72 -1.58 7.55
N GLU A 87 42.48 -2.06 7.71
CA GLU A 87 41.48 -2.00 6.65
C GLU A 87 40.76 -0.63 6.60
N PRO A 88 40.32 -0.15 5.42
CA PRO A 88 39.77 1.21 5.29
C PRO A 88 38.50 1.42 6.13
N SER A 89 38.60 2.16 7.24
CA SER A 89 37.47 2.38 8.14
C SER A 89 36.35 3.17 7.45
N THR A 90 35.15 2.58 7.41
CA THR A 90 33.92 3.21 6.92
C THR A 90 33.33 4.24 7.89
N VAL A 91 33.85 4.28 9.11
CA VAL A 91 33.46 5.21 10.19
C VAL A 91 34.65 6.02 10.70
N ALA A 92 34.36 7.15 11.31
CA ALA A 92 35.19 7.78 12.33
C ALA A 92 34.40 7.85 13.63
N TYR A 93 35.11 8.03 14.73
CA TYR A 93 34.50 8.48 15.98
C TYR A 93 35.00 9.89 16.28
N ILE A 94 34.17 10.73 16.86
CA ILE A 94 34.55 12.06 17.34
C ILE A 94 34.04 12.25 18.76
N ARG A 95 34.80 12.97 19.58
CA ARG A 95 34.35 13.47 20.89
C ARG A 95 34.87 14.88 21.11
N PRO A 96 34.18 15.72 21.89
CA PRO A 96 34.80 16.91 22.47
C PRO A 96 35.91 16.52 23.47
N GLY A 97 36.76 17.48 23.80
CA GLY A 97 37.90 17.32 24.71
C GLY A 97 39.24 17.02 24.02
N GLY A 98 40.31 16.99 24.80
CA GLY A 98 41.70 16.81 24.35
C GLY A 98 42.28 15.40 24.59
N LEU A 99 43.49 15.10 24.09
CA LEU A 99 44.17 13.81 24.32
C LEU A 99 44.88 13.77 25.68
N GLY A 100 44.21 13.16 26.66
CA GLY A 100 44.78 12.92 28.00
C GLY A 100 43.77 12.94 29.14
N GLU A 101 42.52 13.31 28.87
CA GLU A 101 41.44 13.38 29.85
C GLU A 101 41.18 12.03 30.55
N THR A 102 41.05 12.08 31.88
CA THR A 102 40.83 10.90 32.75
C THR A 102 39.45 10.27 32.54
N GLU A 103 38.42 11.09 32.32
CA GLU A 103 37.04 10.67 32.03
C GLU A 103 36.60 11.33 30.71
N PRO A 104 37.00 10.78 29.55
CA PRO A 104 36.71 11.38 28.25
C PRO A 104 35.21 11.30 27.91
N PRO A 105 34.63 12.34 27.27
CA PRO A 105 33.25 12.30 26.78
C PRO A 105 32.98 11.14 25.81
N PRO A 106 31.73 10.65 25.71
CA PRO A 106 31.36 9.51 24.88
C PRO A 106 31.67 9.75 23.40
N LEU A 107 32.18 8.71 22.73
CA LEU A 107 32.51 8.72 21.30
C LEU A 107 31.24 8.73 20.44
N GLU A 108 31.03 9.81 19.69
CA GLU A 108 30.00 9.89 18.66
C GLU A 108 30.47 9.19 17.37
N ARG A 109 29.68 8.26 16.85
CA ARG A 109 29.98 7.50 15.62
C ARG A 109 29.51 8.27 14.37
N ARG A 110 30.44 8.65 13.51
CA ARG A 110 30.18 9.36 12.24
C ARG A 110 30.54 8.52 11.01
N LEU A 111 29.77 8.64 9.94
CA LEU A 111 30.00 7.92 8.68
C LEU A 111 31.05 8.61 7.79
N ILE A 112 31.83 7.84 7.02
CA ILE A 112 32.77 8.39 6.02
C ILE A 112 32.12 8.50 4.62
N LYS A 113 31.04 7.76 4.37
CA LYS A 113 30.22 7.78 3.15
C LYS A 113 28.75 7.44 3.48
N PRO A 114 27.77 7.96 2.71
CA PRO A 114 27.93 9.00 1.69
C PRO A 114 28.25 10.37 2.33
N PRO A 115 28.89 11.31 1.61
CA PRO A 115 29.35 12.57 2.22
C PRO A 115 28.25 13.61 2.48
N GLY A 116 27.12 13.52 1.77
CA GLY A 116 25.93 14.35 2.01
C GLY A 116 24.96 13.77 3.05
N ASP A 117 25.38 12.77 3.82
CA ASP A 117 24.61 12.26 4.97
C ASP A 117 24.87 13.17 6.18
N PRO A 118 23.85 13.72 6.87
CA PRO A 118 24.03 14.52 8.08
C PRO A 118 24.75 13.78 9.22
N ALA A 119 24.66 12.45 9.28
CA ALA A 119 25.42 11.62 10.21
C ALA A 119 26.87 11.35 9.77
N SER A 120 27.32 11.92 8.65
CA SER A 120 28.71 11.81 8.19
C SER A 120 29.65 12.77 8.94
N LEU A 121 30.93 12.39 8.97
CA LEU A 121 32.02 13.27 9.39
C LEU A 121 32.16 14.45 8.42
N SER A 122 31.77 14.27 7.15
CA SER A 122 31.86 15.30 6.13
C SER A 122 30.90 16.45 6.40
N SER A 123 29.63 16.16 6.73
CA SER A 123 28.64 17.18 7.10
C SER A 123 29.10 17.97 8.32
N LEU A 124 29.54 17.26 9.38
CA LEU A 124 30.03 17.86 10.62
C LEU A 124 31.26 18.77 10.43
N LEU A 125 32.25 18.38 9.61
CA LEU A 125 33.43 19.21 9.38
C LEU A 125 33.14 20.38 8.43
N LEU A 126 32.17 20.25 7.52
CA LEU A 126 31.73 21.34 6.66
C LEU A 126 30.84 22.36 7.41
N SER A 127 30.07 21.96 8.43
CA SER A 127 29.22 22.89 9.20
C SER A 127 30.05 23.92 9.97
N TYR A 128 31.19 23.52 10.55
CA TYR A 128 32.19 24.44 11.13
C TYR A 128 32.81 25.41 10.11
N CYS A 129 32.69 25.13 8.80
CA CYS A 129 33.13 26.02 7.73
C CYS A 129 31.98 26.84 7.11
N GLY A 130 30.73 26.64 7.56
CA GLY A 130 29.54 27.23 6.92
C GLY A 130 29.11 26.56 5.61
N LEU A 131 29.62 25.36 5.30
CA LEU A 131 29.46 24.67 4.01
C LEU A 131 28.64 23.37 4.10
N GLU A 132 27.87 23.18 5.17
CA GLU A 132 26.99 22.01 5.33
C GLU A 132 25.83 22.05 4.32
N GLY A 133 25.52 20.90 3.71
CA GLY A 133 24.42 20.76 2.74
C GLY A 133 24.69 21.32 1.33
N VAL A 134 25.85 21.91 1.06
CA VAL A 134 26.19 22.49 -0.26
C VAL A 134 26.24 21.41 -1.34
N GLU A 135 25.49 21.60 -2.43
CA GLU A 135 25.45 20.72 -3.61
C GLU A 135 26.18 21.34 -4.80
N LEU A 136 27.07 20.58 -5.46
CA LEU A 136 27.82 21.01 -6.65
C LEU A 136 27.25 20.38 -7.92
N LYS A 137 27.27 21.11 -9.05
CA LYS A 137 26.79 20.59 -10.34
C LYS A 137 27.79 19.58 -10.93
N GLU A 138 27.30 18.44 -11.41
CA GLU A 138 28.12 17.41 -12.08
C GLU A 138 28.70 17.92 -13.41
N ALA A 139 27.97 18.81 -14.10
CA ALA A 139 28.37 19.49 -15.32
C ALA A 139 28.05 20.99 -15.22
N PRO A 140 28.97 21.83 -14.72
CA PRO A 140 28.70 23.25 -14.42
C PRO A 140 28.27 24.10 -15.62
N THR A 141 28.64 23.68 -16.83
CA THR A 141 28.26 24.35 -18.09
C THR A 141 26.86 23.97 -18.60
N GLN A 142 26.12 23.13 -17.87
CA GLN A 142 24.74 22.77 -18.18
C GLN A 142 23.81 23.34 -17.10
N ALA A 143 22.75 24.02 -17.53
CA ALA A 143 21.69 24.49 -16.62
C ALA A 143 20.97 23.30 -15.95
N GLU A 144 20.76 22.23 -16.72
CA GLU A 144 20.05 21.01 -16.35
C GLU A 144 21.07 19.91 -16.00
N SER A 145 21.73 20.07 -14.84
CA SER A 145 22.74 19.12 -14.34
C SER A 145 22.26 18.36 -13.11
N GLY A 146 22.81 17.16 -12.89
CA GLY A 146 22.72 16.51 -11.60
C GLY A 146 23.63 17.20 -10.58
N THR A 147 23.48 16.81 -9.32
CA THR A 147 24.20 17.38 -8.18
C THR A 147 24.95 16.28 -7.42
N ASP A 148 26.20 16.60 -7.06
CA ASP A 148 27.07 15.80 -6.19
C ASP A 148 27.38 16.65 -4.95
N PRO A 149 27.06 16.19 -3.72
CA PRO A 149 27.31 16.96 -2.52
C PRO A 149 28.80 17.32 -2.37
N LEU A 150 29.05 18.53 -1.87
CA LEU A 150 30.37 18.91 -1.40
C LEU A 150 30.79 17.95 -0.27
N SER A 151 32.06 17.57 -0.26
CA SER A 151 32.64 16.83 0.86
C SER A 151 33.88 17.50 1.41
N ILE A 152 34.18 17.27 2.69
CA ILE A 152 35.43 17.72 3.31
C ILE A 152 36.67 17.21 2.55
N ARG A 153 36.55 16.08 1.82
CA ARG A 153 37.61 15.55 0.95
C ARG A 153 37.84 16.35 -0.33
N ASP A 154 36.86 17.13 -0.76
CA ASP A 154 36.99 18.06 -1.90
C ASP A 154 37.58 19.39 -1.39
N LEU A 155 37.16 19.86 -0.21
CA LEU A 155 37.74 21.04 0.46
C LEU A 155 39.23 20.83 0.83
N LEU A 156 39.62 19.61 1.21
CA LEU A 156 41.04 19.23 1.40
C LEU A 156 41.90 19.41 0.13
N TRP A 157 41.34 19.64 -1.07
CA TRP A 157 42.12 20.05 -2.25
C TRP A 157 42.62 21.50 -2.19
N LEU A 158 42.17 22.29 -1.21
CA LEU A 158 42.72 23.61 -0.90
C LEU A 158 43.55 23.60 0.39
N CYS A 159 43.28 22.67 1.32
CA CYS A 159 43.98 22.57 2.60
C CYS A 159 45.19 21.60 2.61
N TYR A 160 45.40 20.77 1.59
CA TYR A 160 46.53 19.82 1.53
C TYR A 160 47.17 19.73 0.14
N MET A 161 48.49 19.99 0.11
CA MET A 161 49.38 19.80 -1.03
C MET A 161 50.36 18.65 -0.77
N PRO A 162 50.04 17.42 -1.19
CA PRO A 162 51.01 16.33 -1.21
C PRO A 162 52.11 16.61 -2.26
N ASN A 163 53.27 15.97 -2.10
CA ASN A 163 54.43 16.19 -2.96
C ASN A 163 54.08 16.05 -4.45
N GLU A 164 53.34 14.99 -4.80
CA GLU A 164 52.98 14.60 -6.17
C GLU A 164 52.05 15.61 -6.86
N ARG A 165 51.56 16.61 -6.14
CA ARG A 165 50.74 17.70 -6.68
C ARG A 165 51.51 19.02 -6.82
N LEU A 166 52.69 19.11 -6.20
CA LEU A 166 53.60 20.26 -6.37
C LEU A 166 54.50 20.09 -7.61
N ASP A 167 54.92 18.86 -7.90
CA ASP A 167 55.92 18.51 -8.93
C ASP A 167 55.38 17.85 -10.22
N ASP A 168 54.08 17.53 -10.29
CA ASP A 168 53.42 16.95 -11.48
C ASP A 168 52.72 18.02 -12.36
N LYS A 169 52.25 17.65 -13.55
CA LYS A 169 51.49 18.49 -14.49
C LYS A 169 49.99 18.38 -14.21
N ASN A 170 49.63 18.40 -12.91
CA ASN A 170 48.35 17.88 -12.41
C ASN A 170 47.82 18.67 -11.18
N LEU A 171 48.26 19.92 -11.01
CA LEU A 171 47.90 20.83 -9.90
C LEU A 171 46.38 20.99 -9.75
N LEU A 172 45.66 21.02 -10.86
CA LEU A 172 44.21 21.21 -10.96
C LEU A 172 43.46 19.92 -11.28
N PHE A 173 44.11 18.75 -11.12
CA PHE A 173 43.62 17.45 -11.56
C PHE A 173 43.36 17.38 -13.07
N GLU A 174 44.28 17.93 -13.87
CA GLU A 174 44.29 17.86 -15.34
C GLU A 174 44.10 16.44 -15.87
N SER A 175 44.64 15.42 -15.17
CA SER A 175 44.47 14.01 -15.52
C SER A 175 43.05 13.47 -15.28
N ALA A 176 42.17 14.23 -14.59
CA ALA A 176 40.87 13.78 -14.13
C ALA A 176 39.80 14.88 -14.28
N ARG A 177 39.30 15.08 -15.51
CA ARG A 177 38.34 16.14 -15.92
C ARG A 177 37.24 16.45 -14.90
N MET A 178 36.60 15.45 -14.30
CA MET A 178 35.51 15.66 -13.33
C MET A 178 36.00 16.28 -12.01
N LYS A 179 37.19 15.90 -11.53
CA LYS A 179 37.83 16.56 -10.38
C LYS A 179 38.19 18.00 -10.70
N ARG A 180 38.72 18.29 -11.89
CA ARG A 180 39.03 19.67 -12.31
C ARG A 180 37.77 20.55 -12.34
N LEU A 181 36.65 20.03 -12.83
CA LEU A 181 35.35 20.70 -12.79
C LEU A 181 34.80 20.89 -11.36
N LYS A 182 34.98 19.90 -10.47
CA LYS A 182 34.58 20.04 -9.06
C LYS A 182 35.49 21.03 -8.31
N LEU A 183 36.80 21.03 -8.55
CA LEU A 183 37.77 21.95 -7.93
C LEU A 183 37.44 23.42 -8.23
N GLY A 184 37.06 23.75 -9.47
CA GLY A 184 36.60 25.10 -9.81
C GLY A 184 35.43 25.54 -8.92
N GLN A 185 34.42 24.69 -8.79
CA GLN A 185 33.27 24.94 -7.92
C GLN A 185 33.60 24.95 -6.42
N VAL A 186 34.60 24.17 -5.96
CA VAL A 186 35.05 24.20 -4.56
C VAL A 186 35.67 25.55 -4.22
N VAL A 187 36.48 26.13 -5.12
CA VAL A 187 37.01 27.50 -4.96
C VAL A 187 35.86 28.51 -4.99
N ASP A 188 34.91 28.36 -5.93
CA ASP A 188 33.75 29.25 -6.01
C ASP A 188 32.88 29.21 -4.74
N VAL A 189 32.69 28.03 -4.13
CA VAL A 189 31.99 27.88 -2.83
C VAL A 189 32.78 28.51 -1.69
N VAL A 190 34.09 28.25 -1.58
CA VAL A 190 34.90 28.78 -0.47
C VAL A 190 34.82 30.29 -0.40
N PHE A 191 34.86 30.97 -1.55
CA PHE A 191 34.77 32.43 -1.64
C PHE A 191 33.32 32.98 -1.65
N GLY A 192 32.30 32.16 -1.41
CA GLY A 192 30.90 32.61 -1.37
C GLY A 192 30.33 33.05 -2.72
N ILE A 193 30.92 32.58 -3.83
CA ILE A 193 30.58 32.99 -5.19
C ILE A 193 29.32 32.28 -5.70
N GLN A 194 28.84 31.21 -5.05
CA GLN A 194 27.59 30.55 -5.48
C GLN A 194 26.34 31.36 -5.12
N ASP A 195 25.41 31.47 -6.05
CA ASP A 195 24.04 31.88 -5.77
C ASP A 195 23.20 30.65 -5.38
N ASP A 196 22.85 30.56 -4.09
CA ASP A 196 21.96 29.52 -3.55
C ASP A 196 20.64 29.41 -4.33
N ARG A 197 20.13 30.52 -4.87
CA ARG A 197 18.92 30.55 -5.70
C ARG A 197 19.12 29.77 -6.99
N ALA A 198 20.29 29.86 -7.63
CA ALA A 198 20.62 29.10 -8.83
C ALA A 198 20.75 27.58 -8.57
N VAL A 199 21.06 27.18 -7.33
CA VAL A 199 21.06 25.77 -6.89
C VAL A 199 19.63 25.28 -6.64
N ASP A 200 18.80 26.04 -5.90
CA ASP A 200 17.39 25.68 -5.65
C ASP A 200 16.57 25.62 -6.96
N LEU A 201 16.76 26.57 -7.87
CA LEU A 201 16.10 26.57 -9.17
C LEU A 201 16.48 25.34 -9.99
N GLY A 202 17.77 24.97 -10.03
CA GLY A 202 18.22 23.73 -10.69
C GLY A 202 17.57 22.47 -10.10
N ARG A 203 17.50 22.38 -8.77
CA ARG A 203 16.84 21.28 -8.04
C ARG A 203 15.34 21.19 -8.38
N ARG A 204 14.64 22.32 -8.42
CA ARG A 204 13.20 22.41 -8.73
C ARG A 204 12.90 22.12 -10.21
N ILE A 205 13.78 22.50 -11.13
CA ILE A 205 13.70 22.11 -12.55
C ILE A 205 13.76 20.58 -12.68
N LYS A 206 14.75 19.93 -12.05
CA LYS A 206 14.93 18.47 -12.05
C LYS A 206 13.73 17.71 -11.47
N GLU A 207 13.08 18.24 -10.43
CA GLU A 207 11.84 17.67 -9.89
C GLU A 207 10.67 17.78 -10.89
N LEU A 208 10.50 18.96 -11.52
CA LEU A 208 9.46 19.18 -12.53
C LEU A 208 9.69 18.35 -13.79
N GLU A 209 10.93 18.09 -14.20
CA GLU A 209 11.29 17.16 -15.28
C GLU A 209 10.86 15.74 -14.96
N GLY A 210 11.20 15.25 -13.76
CA GLY A 210 10.77 13.94 -13.27
C GLY A 210 9.24 13.81 -13.16
N ARG A 211 8.50 14.93 -13.03
CA ARG A 211 7.03 14.98 -13.06
C ARG A 211 6.49 15.07 -14.49
N LEU A 212 7.12 15.84 -15.37
CA LEU A 212 6.76 16.00 -16.78
C LEU A 212 6.95 14.70 -17.56
N ALA A 213 8.04 13.97 -17.30
CA ALA A 213 8.30 12.66 -17.89
C ALA A 213 7.21 11.64 -17.53
N ARG A 214 6.82 11.57 -16.25
CA ARG A 214 5.69 10.72 -15.79
C ARG A 214 4.37 11.13 -16.43
N ALA A 215 4.02 12.42 -16.39
CA ALA A 215 2.79 12.92 -17.00
C ALA A 215 2.72 12.66 -18.52
N ARG A 216 3.84 12.78 -19.25
CA ARG A 216 3.93 12.46 -20.69
C ARG A 216 3.81 10.96 -20.96
N ALA A 217 4.36 10.09 -20.11
CA ALA A 217 4.19 8.64 -20.22
C ALA A 217 2.74 8.22 -19.91
N GLU A 218 2.14 8.74 -18.84
CA GLU A 218 0.75 8.53 -18.47
C GLU A 218 -0.24 9.03 -19.53
N TYR A 219 0.08 10.14 -20.21
CA TYR A 219 -0.68 10.64 -21.35
C TYR A 219 -0.58 9.70 -22.55
N ARG A 220 0.65 9.33 -22.99
CA ARG A 220 0.88 8.43 -24.13
C ARG A 220 0.21 7.08 -23.95
N ALA A 221 0.40 6.41 -22.82
CA ALA A 221 -0.22 5.11 -22.56
C ALA A 221 -1.76 5.18 -22.51
N THR A 222 -2.34 6.35 -22.20
CA THR A 222 -3.80 6.56 -22.31
C THR A 222 -4.21 6.80 -23.77
N GLN A 223 -3.41 7.55 -24.53
CA GLN A 223 -3.68 7.79 -25.94
C GLN A 223 -3.59 6.48 -26.75
N GLU A 224 -2.50 5.74 -26.61
CA GLU A 224 -2.24 4.45 -27.25
C GLU A 224 -3.38 3.46 -26.99
N PHE A 225 -3.85 3.34 -25.74
CA PHE A 225 -5.02 2.52 -25.40
C PHE A 225 -6.31 2.97 -26.11
N LEU A 226 -6.56 4.27 -26.25
CA LEU A 226 -7.78 4.79 -26.89
C LEU A 226 -7.73 4.70 -28.43
N ASP A 227 -6.53 4.84 -29.00
CA ASP A 227 -6.24 4.58 -30.41
C ASP A 227 -6.46 3.08 -30.72
N GLU A 228 -6.01 2.16 -29.86
CA GLU A 228 -6.30 0.72 -29.95
C GLU A 228 -7.81 0.40 -29.88
N GLN A 229 -8.55 1.05 -28.96
CA GLN A 229 -10.01 0.87 -28.87
C GLN A 229 -10.79 1.43 -30.08
N ASN A 230 -10.14 2.15 -31.00
CA ASN A 230 -10.74 2.68 -32.24
C ASN A 230 -12.05 3.47 -32.01
N LEU A 231 -12.13 4.23 -30.92
CA LEU A 231 -13.35 4.92 -30.47
C LEU A 231 -13.84 6.03 -31.42
N GLY A 232 -13.04 6.40 -32.42
CA GLY A 232 -13.27 7.55 -33.29
C GLY A 232 -12.93 8.88 -32.61
N ASN A 233 -13.24 9.98 -33.27
CA ASN A 233 -13.03 11.31 -32.70
C ASN A 233 -14.18 11.70 -31.74
N ARG A 234 -13.92 12.66 -30.85
CA ARG A 234 -14.88 13.10 -29.82
C ARG A 234 -16.25 13.50 -30.38
N ILE A 235 -16.29 14.13 -31.55
CA ILE A 235 -17.53 14.57 -32.22
C ILE A 235 -18.36 13.36 -32.69
N GLN A 236 -17.71 12.31 -33.20
CA GLN A 236 -18.38 11.06 -33.59
C GLN A 236 -18.99 10.35 -32.37
N VAL A 237 -18.26 10.29 -31.26
CA VAL A 237 -18.75 9.66 -30.00
C VAL A 237 -19.93 10.44 -29.41
N GLU A 238 -19.85 11.77 -29.36
CA GLU A 238 -20.93 12.60 -28.83
C GLU A 238 -22.18 12.59 -29.74
N LEU A 239 -22.00 12.50 -31.07
CA LEU A 239 -23.10 12.28 -32.01
C LEU A 239 -23.74 10.89 -31.85
N ALA A 240 -22.94 9.85 -31.64
CA ALA A 240 -23.43 8.49 -31.39
C ALA A 240 -24.24 8.39 -30.08
N ARG A 241 -23.80 9.07 -29.00
CA ARG A 241 -24.58 9.26 -27.77
C ARG A 241 -25.94 9.89 -28.11
N ASP A 242 -25.95 11.04 -28.76
CA ASP A 242 -27.19 11.79 -29.02
C ASP A 242 -28.18 11.02 -29.90
N GLN A 243 -27.68 10.22 -30.85
CA GLN A 243 -28.51 9.34 -31.67
C GLN A 243 -29.08 8.17 -30.83
N ALA A 244 -28.26 7.55 -29.98
CA ALA A 244 -28.70 6.47 -29.10
C ALA A 244 -29.73 6.94 -28.05
N GLU A 245 -29.57 8.13 -27.46
CA GLU A 245 -30.56 8.71 -26.53
C GLU A 245 -31.90 9.00 -27.22
N ARG A 246 -31.88 9.50 -28.46
CA ARG A 246 -33.10 9.69 -29.27
C ARG A 246 -33.80 8.36 -29.56
N THR A 247 -33.07 7.35 -30.05
CA THR A 247 -33.64 6.03 -30.37
C THR A 247 -34.17 5.31 -29.14
N SER A 248 -33.52 5.45 -27.96
CA SER A 248 -34.07 4.96 -26.70
C SER A 248 -35.40 5.66 -26.39
N ALA A 249 -35.42 6.99 -26.36
CA ALA A 249 -36.62 7.76 -26.03
C ALA A 249 -37.76 7.56 -27.05
N GLU A 250 -37.47 7.17 -28.30
CA GLU A 250 -38.46 6.75 -29.30
C GLU A 250 -39.00 5.35 -29.02
N ALA A 251 -38.14 4.39 -28.69
CA ALA A 251 -38.54 3.03 -28.30
C ALA A 251 -39.36 3.04 -26.99
N ASP A 252 -39.00 3.86 -26.01
CA ASP A 252 -39.72 4.02 -24.74
C ASP A 252 -41.16 4.54 -24.98
N ARG A 253 -41.32 5.53 -25.87
CA ARG A 253 -42.64 6.02 -26.30
C ARG A 253 -43.44 4.94 -27.05
N ALA A 254 -42.82 4.26 -28.00
CA ALA A 254 -43.47 3.18 -28.74
C ALA A 254 -43.91 2.02 -27.83
N LEU A 255 -43.14 1.68 -26.77
CA LEU A 255 -43.56 0.71 -25.76
C LEU A 255 -44.73 1.23 -24.91
N ALA A 256 -44.75 2.51 -24.54
CA ALA A 256 -45.88 3.09 -23.80
C ALA A 256 -47.17 3.05 -24.63
N ASP A 257 -47.12 3.46 -25.90
CA ASP A 257 -48.25 3.44 -26.82
C ASP A 257 -48.76 2.03 -27.08
N LEU A 258 -47.85 1.06 -27.30
CA LEU A 258 -48.21 -0.34 -27.52
C LEU A 258 -48.85 -0.98 -26.27
N ASN A 259 -48.34 -0.67 -25.07
CA ASN A 259 -48.96 -1.11 -23.81
C ASN A 259 -50.35 -0.49 -23.62
N ASN A 260 -50.57 0.75 -24.05
CA ASN A 260 -51.89 1.38 -24.02
C ASN A 260 -52.86 0.74 -25.03
N GLN A 261 -52.39 0.37 -26.23
CA GLN A 261 -53.19 -0.37 -27.22
C GLN A 261 -53.59 -1.76 -26.71
N ILE A 262 -52.65 -2.54 -26.16
CA ILE A 262 -52.92 -3.86 -25.56
C ILE A 262 -53.97 -3.74 -24.43
N ARG A 263 -53.88 -2.70 -23.58
CA ARG A 263 -54.85 -2.42 -22.52
C ARG A 263 -56.24 -2.05 -23.07
N ALA A 264 -56.31 -1.25 -24.14
CA ALA A 264 -57.57 -0.87 -24.77
C ALA A 264 -58.27 -2.08 -25.40
N THR A 265 -57.56 -2.88 -26.19
CA THR A 265 -58.13 -4.08 -26.85
C THR A 265 -58.56 -5.16 -25.85
N SER A 266 -57.84 -5.32 -24.74
CA SER A 266 -58.17 -6.33 -23.71
C SER A 266 -59.30 -5.95 -22.74
N THR A 267 -59.97 -4.81 -22.95
CA THR A 267 -61.17 -4.39 -22.17
C THR A 267 -62.33 -5.37 -22.30
N PHE A 268 -62.65 -5.83 -23.52
CA PHE A 268 -63.71 -6.82 -23.78
C PHE A 268 -63.51 -8.11 -22.96
N ALA A 269 -62.26 -8.57 -22.85
CA ALA A 269 -61.93 -9.75 -22.08
C ALA A 269 -62.13 -9.56 -20.55
N ALA A 270 -62.29 -8.34 -20.03
CA ALA A 270 -62.63 -8.13 -18.62
C ALA A 270 -64.06 -8.60 -18.29
N GLU A 271 -65.04 -8.33 -19.16
CA GLU A 271 -66.42 -8.79 -18.99
C GLU A 271 -66.51 -10.31 -19.12
N LEU A 272 -65.84 -10.88 -20.14
CA LEU A 272 -65.81 -12.32 -20.37
C LEU A 272 -65.14 -13.08 -19.19
N ARG A 273 -64.05 -12.52 -18.63
CA ARG A 273 -63.41 -13.03 -17.39
C ARG A 273 -64.25 -12.81 -16.13
N ASN A 274 -65.22 -11.89 -16.11
CA ASN A 274 -66.19 -11.78 -15.01
C ASN A 274 -67.22 -12.91 -15.14
N ARG A 275 -67.86 -13.05 -16.31
CA ARG A 275 -68.82 -14.11 -16.62
C ARG A 275 -68.26 -15.51 -16.33
N HIS A 276 -67.03 -15.79 -16.77
CA HIS A 276 -66.33 -17.04 -16.47
C HIS A 276 -66.18 -17.28 -14.95
N ARG A 277 -65.76 -16.26 -14.16
CA ARG A 277 -65.66 -16.36 -12.69
C ARG A 277 -67.01 -16.54 -12.00
N ASP A 278 -68.08 -16.03 -12.57
CA ASP A 278 -69.45 -16.18 -12.05
C ASP A 278 -70.05 -17.56 -12.44
N ALA A 279 -69.69 -18.12 -13.58
CA ALA A 279 -69.97 -19.51 -13.95
C ALA A 279 -69.20 -20.50 -13.07
N ALA A 280 -67.90 -20.31 -12.88
CA ALA A 280 -67.07 -21.15 -12.02
C ALA A 280 -67.58 -21.20 -10.57
N ARG A 281 -68.07 -20.07 -10.02
CA ARG A 281 -68.72 -20.06 -8.71
C ARG A 281 -70.03 -20.86 -8.68
N ARG A 282 -70.86 -20.80 -9.73
CA ARG A 282 -72.09 -21.59 -9.84
C ARG A 282 -71.81 -23.09 -9.99
N ALA A 283 -70.86 -23.47 -10.85
CA ALA A 283 -70.40 -24.86 -11.01
C ALA A 283 -69.92 -25.44 -9.67
N GLN A 284 -69.01 -24.75 -8.99
CA GLN A 284 -68.52 -25.16 -7.67
C GLN A 284 -69.63 -25.31 -6.61
N GLN A 285 -70.61 -24.40 -6.60
CA GLN A 285 -71.76 -24.45 -5.70
C GLN A 285 -72.71 -25.61 -6.02
N ALA A 286 -73.09 -25.81 -7.28
CA ALA A 286 -73.96 -26.90 -7.71
C ALA A 286 -73.31 -28.27 -7.41
N ALA A 287 -72.02 -28.42 -7.72
CA ALA A 287 -71.27 -29.63 -7.42
C ALA A 287 -71.10 -29.86 -5.90
N ALA A 288 -71.03 -28.81 -5.07
CA ALA A 288 -71.03 -28.94 -3.61
C ALA A 288 -72.37 -29.41 -3.05
N LEU A 289 -73.48 -28.82 -3.50
CA LEU A 289 -74.84 -29.22 -3.10
C LEU A 289 -75.14 -30.67 -3.50
N LEU A 290 -74.73 -31.06 -4.71
CA LEU A 290 -74.81 -32.44 -5.19
C LEU A 290 -74.05 -33.41 -4.27
N ARG A 291 -72.79 -33.10 -3.93
CA ARG A 291 -71.97 -33.95 -3.04
C ARG A 291 -72.55 -34.07 -1.63
N ASP A 292 -73.14 -33.00 -1.09
CA ASP A 292 -73.87 -33.03 0.19
C ASP A 292 -75.03 -34.04 0.12
N ARG A 293 -75.94 -33.89 -0.85
CA ARG A 293 -77.09 -34.80 -0.99
C ARG A 293 -76.67 -36.24 -1.25
N GLU A 294 -75.72 -36.50 -2.13
CA GLU A 294 -75.21 -37.86 -2.33
C GLU A 294 -74.62 -38.49 -1.06
N THR A 295 -73.98 -37.69 -0.20
CA THR A 295 -73.45 -38.15 1.08
C THR A 295 -74.57 -38.47 2.07
N GLN A 296 -75.65 -37.66 2.08
CA GLN A 296 -76.85 -37.93 2.87
C GLN A 296 -77.54 -39.23 2.41
N LEU A 297 -77.75 -39.43 1.10
CA LEU A 297 -78.34 -40.66 0.54
C LEU A 297 -77.57 -41.91 0.97
N ARG A 298 -76.24 -41.89 0.84
CA ARG A 298 -75.34 -42.99 1.25
C ARG A 298 -75.45 -43.33 2.74
N ARG A 299 -75.83 -42.37 3.60
CA ARG A 299 -76.07 -42.58 5.04
C ARG A 299 -77.46 -43.13 5.35
N PHE A 300 -78.50 -42.71 4.62
CA PHE A 300 -79.88 -43.15 4.88
C PHE A 300 -80.23 -44.52 4.29
N ILE A 301 -79.58 -44.95 3.19
CA ILE A 301 -79.82 -46.28 2.60
C ILE A 301 -79.54 -47.44 3.60
N PRO A 302 -78.38 -47.50 4.31
CA PRO A 302 -78.13 -48.51 5.33
C PRO A 302 -79.13 -48.44 6.50
N LEU A 303 -79.50 -47.24 6.95
CA LEU A 303 -80.46 -47.05 8.04
C LEU A 303 -81.86 -47.56 7.66
N ARG A 304 -82.29 -47.36 6.41
CA ARG A 304 -83.54 -47.91 5.86
C ARG A 304 -83.51 -49.45 5.87
N ALA A 305 -82.38 -50.05 5.49
CA ALA A 305 -82.22 -51.51 5.51
C ALA A 305 -82.25 -52.07 6.95
N GLN A 306 -81.59 -51.40 7.90
CA GLN A 306 -81.63 -51.78 9.32
C GLN A 306 -83.07 -51.78 9.86
N TYR A 307 -83.85 -50.73 9.62
CA TYR A 307 -85.24 -50.67 10.09
C TYR A 307 -86.14 -51.76 9.47
N ALA A 308 -85.88 -52.20 8.24
CA ALA A 308 -86.61 -53.32 7.62
C ALA A 308 -86.23 -54.68 8.24
N ASP A 309 -84.96 -54.89 8.57
CA ASP A 309 -84.48 -56.07 9.30
C ASP A 309 -85.03 -56.10 10.75
N ASP A 310 -85.06 -54.95 11.44
CA ASP A 310 -85.64 -54.84 12.78
C ASP A 310 -87.16 -55.08 12.80
N ILE A 311 -87.90 -54.65 11.77
CA ILE A 311 -89.32 -55.04 11.58
C ILE A 311 -89.47 -56.56 11.36
N THR A 312 -88.53 -57.18 10.64
CA THR A 312 -88.54 -58.63 10.39
C THR A 312 -88.33 -59.39 11.70
N LYS A 313 -87.33 -59.00 12.51
CA LYS A 313 -87.07 -59.54 13.86
C LYS A 313 -88.29 -59.38 14.78
N LEU A 314 -88.86 -58.16 14.86
CA LEU A 314 -90.03 -57.89 15.70
C LEU A 314 -91.27 -58.67 15.25
N THR A 315 -91.43 -58.95 13.95
CA THR A 315 -92.52 -59.79 13.43
C THR A 315 -92.33 -61.25 13.85
N MET A 316 -91.13 -61.82 13.69
CA MET A 316 -90.82 -63.18 14.17
C MET A 316 -91.04 -63.32 15.68
N LEU A 317 -90.68 -62.30 16.47
CA LEU A 317 -90.85 -62.27 17.92
C LEU A 317 -92.34 -62.24 18.32
N ALA A 318 -93.18 -61.54 17.54
CA ALA A 318 -94.64 -61.53 17.72
C ALA A 318 -95.31 -62.86 17.32
N GLU A 319 -94.83 -63.52 16.26
CA GLU A 319 -95.37 -64.81 15.78
C GLU A 319 -94.97 -65.98 16.70
N ALA A 320 -93.72 -66.02 17.17
CA ALA A 320 -93.25 -67.04 18.11
C ALA A 320 -94.07 -67.06 19.40
N ARG A 321 -94.44 -65.88 19.93
CA ARG A 321 -95.29 -65.72 21.12
C ARG A 321 -96.75 -66.17 20.90
N ARG A 322 -97.15 -66.49 19.66
CA ARG A 322 -98.52 -66.85 19.28
C ARG A 322 -98.69 -68.32 18.86
N LEU A 323 -97.59 -69.01 18.56
CA LEU A 323 -97.59 -70.41 18.12
C LEU A 323 -97.36 -71.44 19.24
N PHE A 324 -96.79 -71.02 20.37
CA PHE A 324 -96.53 -71.88 21.52
C PHE A 324 -97.50 -71.58 22.67
N ASP A 325 -98.67 -72.22 22.61
CA ASP A 325 -99.66 -72.31 23.70
C ASP A 325 -99.68 -73.77 24.22
N PRO A 326 -99.73 -74.06 25.55
CA PRO A 326 -99.46 -75.40 26.06
C PRO A 326 -100.45 -76.50 25.61
N LEU A 327 -99.91 -77.58 25.05
CA LEU A 327 -100.68 -78.73 24.55
C LEU A 327 -101.42 -79.50 25.66
N GLN A 328 -102.73 -79.28 25.78
CA GLN A 328 -103.60 -80.04 26.69
C GLN A 328 -104.07 -81.37 26.08
N VAL A 329 -103.78 -82.49 26.75
CA VAL A 329 -104.27 -83.83 26.39
C VAL A 329 -105.75 -83.98 26.81
N LYS A 330 -106.63 -84.47 25.90
CA LYS A 330 -108.08 -84.57 26.17
C LYS A 330 -108.67 -85.99 26.09
N VAL A 331 -107.86 -87.00 25.77
CA VAL A 331 -108.26 -88.40 25.65
C VAL A 331 -107.21 -89.28 26.32
N CYS A 332 -107.64 -90.29 27.08
CA CYS A 332 -106.72 -91.23 27.71
C CYS A 332 -106.09 -92.15 26.66
N PRO A 333 -104.76 -92.15 26.45
CA PRO A 333 -104.13 -92.94 25.40
C PRO A 333 -104.15 -94.47 25.68
N ALA A 334 -104.41 -94.90 26.92
CA ALA A 334 -104.39 -96.31 27.31
C ALA A 334 -105.73 -97.04 27.09
N CYS A 335 -106.86 -96.38 27.38
CA CYS A 335 -108.21 -96.94 27.23
C CYS A 335 -109.08 -96.21 26.20
N LEU A 336 -108.51 -95.24 25.48
CA LEU A 336 -109.14 -94.41 24.44
C LEU A 336 -110.44 -93.67 24.86
N THR A 337 -110.71 -93.62 26.16
CA THR A 337 -111.85 -92.90 26.72
C THR A 337 -111.51 -91.41 26.84
N THR A 338 -112.45 -90.53 26.45
CA THR A 338 -112.33 -89.08 26.63
C THR A 338 -112.21 -88.74 28.11
N LEU A 339 -111.20 -87.93 28.45
CA LEU A 339 -111.03 -87.43 29.81
C LEU A 339 -112.04 -86.32 30.06
N ARG A 340 -112.66 -86.30 31.25
CA ARG A 340 -113.64 -85.24 31.60
C ARG A 340 -112.98 -83.88 31.83
N GLU A 341 -111.74 -83.91 32.29
CA GLU A 341 -110.89 -82.75 32.55
C GLU A 341 -109.50 -83.01 31.95
N ALA A 342 -108.79 -81.96 31.57
CA ALA A 342 -107.43 -82.10 31.04
C ALA A 342 -106.44 -82.45 32.17
N PRO A 343 -105.42 -83.29 31.92
CA PRO A 343 -104.33 -83.51 32.85
C PRO A 343 -103.66 -82.21 33.25
N HIS A 344 -103.42 -82.07 34.54
CA HIS A 344 -102.78 -80.92 35.18
C HIS A 344 -101.93 -81.42 36.35
N LEU A 345 -101.14 -80.53 36.95
CA LEU A 345 -100.40 -80.85 38.17
C LEU A 345 -101.26 -80.49 39.38
N ALA A 346 -101.46 -81.47 40.27
CA ALA A 346 -102.13 -81.30 41.55
C ALA A 346 -101.21 -81.83 42.65
N GLU A 347 -100.84 -80.96 43.60
CA GLU A 347 -99.92 -81.29 44.72
C GLU A 347 -98.59 -81.93 44.27
N GLY A 348 -98.08 -81.53 43.10
CA GLY A 348 -96.84 -82.07 42.50
C GLY A 348 -97.02 -83.34 41.67
N HIS A 349 -98.20 -83.96 41.65
CA HIS A 349 -98.48 -85.14 40.86
C HIS A 349 -99.25 -84.82 39.56
N CYS A 350 -98.94 -85.53 38.48
CA CYS A 350 -99.68 -85.45 37.22
C CYS A 350 -101.02 -86.22 37.32
N THR A 351 -102.15 -85.54 37.18
CA THR A 351 -103.49 -86.13 37.37
C THR A 351 -103.90 -87.20 36.34
N LEU A 352 -103.07 -87.49 35.33
CA LEU A 352 -103.28 -88.61 34.40
C LEU A 352 -102.59 -89.92 34.80
N CYS A 353 -101.35 -89.84 35.28
CA CYS A 353 -100.50 -91.02 35.57
C CYS A 353 -100.08 -91.13 37.04
N ASN A 354 -100.43 -90.14 37.87
CA ASN A 354 -100.10 -89.99 39.27
C ASN A 354 -98.60 -90.06 39.61
N SER A 355 -97.73 -89.85 38.61
CA SER A 355 -96.30 -89.66 38.80
C SER A 355 -96.02 -88.33 39.48
N ASP A 356 -95.06 -88.31 40.41
CA ASP A 356 -94.38 -87.08 40.82
C ASP A 356 -93.79 -86.37 39.60
N VAL A 357 -94.16 -85.10 39.47
CA VAL A 357 -93.57 -84.13 38.54
C VAL A 357 -93.20 -82.92 39.39
N THR A 358 -92.08 -83.07 40.11
CA THR A 358 -91.51 -81.98 40.91
C THR A 358 -91.26 -80.77 40.02
N ASP A 359 -91.87 -79.64 40.38
CA ASP A 359 -91.86 -78.41 39.59
C ASP A 359 -90.49 -77.70 39.71
N SER A 360 -89.46 -78.27 39.08
CA SER A 360 -88.11 -77.72 39.03
C SER A 360 -88.05 -76.60 37.99
N GLU A 361 -88.71 -75.50 38.33
CA GLU A 361 -88.69 -74.24 37.61
C GLU A 361 -87.25 -73.74 37.30
N ARG A 362 -87.15 -73.00 36.19
CA ARG A 362 -86.12 -71.97 35.92
C ARG A 362 -84.65 -72.41 35.94
N VAL A 363 -84.14 -72.76 34.75
CA VAL A 363 -82.82 -72.24 34.32
C VAL A 363 -83.06 -70.94 33.54
N HIS A 364 -82.92 -69.80 34.22
CA HIS A 364 -82.74 -68.52 33.52
C HIS A 364 -81.31 -68.47 32.95
N PRO A 365 -81.10 -68.03 31.70
CA PRO A 365 -79.76 -67.84 31.15
C PRO A 365 -79.10 -66.57 31.73
N GLU A 366 -77.83 -66.66 32.13
CA GLU A 366 -77.04 -65.47 32.48
C GLU A 366 -76.74 -64.62 31.23
N PRO A 367 -76.87 -63.28 31.30
CA PRO A 367 -76.51 -62.39 30.21
C PRO A 367 -75.01 -62.02 30.24
N VAL A 368 -74.22 -62.64 29.37
CA VAL A 368 -72.81 -62.21 29.16
C VAL A 368 -72.80 -60.85 28.46
N SER A 369 -72.43 -59.79 29.19
CA SER A 369 -72.29 -58.43 28.64
C SER A 369 -70.85 -57.91 28.72
N THR A 370 -70.30 -57.50 27.58
CA THR A 370 -69.08 -56.71 27.43
C THR A 370 -69.34 -55.69 26.33
N ARG A 371 -69.81 -54.46 26.59
CA ARG A 371 -69.25 -53.33 27.37
C ARG A 371 -67.90 -52.81 26.85
N ASN A 372 -67.97 -51.63 26.22
CA ASN A 372 -67.21 -50.39 26.46
C ASN A 372 -67.59 -49.40 25.33
N GLY A 373 -68.03 -48.14 25.50
CA GLY A 373 -68.46 -47.28 26.63
C GLY A 373 -69.23 -46.07 26.00
N SER A 374 -69.52 -44.91 26.60
CA SER A 374 -69.53 -44.38 27.99
C SER A 374 -70.03 -42.91 27.89
N ALA A 375 -70.76 -42.28 28.82
CA ALA A 375 -71.24 -42.71 30.14
C ALA A 375 -72.63 -42.07 30.53
N PRO A 376 -72.80 -41.38 31.68
CA PRO A 376 -73.83 -41.66 32.69
C PRO A 376 -75.19 -40.96 32.41
N ALA A 377 -76.36 -41.36 32.92
CA ALA A 377 -76.79 -41.69 34.30
C ALA A 377 -76.67 -40.48 35.27
N ALA A 378 -77.62 -40.17 36.17
CA ALA A 378 -78.96 -40.70 36.44
C ALA A 378 -79.94 -39.49 36.58
N GLU A 379 -81.11 -39.43 37.23
CA GLU A 379 -81.85 -40.27 38.19
C GLU A 379 -83.36 -40.27 37.86
N SER A 380 -84.16 -41.16 38.48
CA SER A 380 -85.57 -41.40 38.17
C SER A 380 -86.37 -41.97 39.34
N ASP A 381 -87.68 -42.18 39.12
CA ASP A 381 -88.54 -43.20 39.75
C ASP A 381 -89.06 -43.02 41.20
N GLY A 382 -90.37 -42.74 41.27
CA GLY A 382 -91.26 -43.50 42.15
C GLY A 382 -91.52 -44.91 41.59
N PRO A 383 -92.13 -45.84 42.36
CA PRO A 383 -91.90 -47.28 42.22
C PRO A 383 -92.42 -47.90 40.91
N ALA A 384 -91.62 -48.82 40.37
CA ALA A 384 -91.89 -49.53 39.13
C ALA A 384 -93.07 -50.51 39.24
N THR A 385 -94.01 -50.41 38.30
CA THR A 385 -94.95 -51.48 37.94
C THR A 385 -94.41 -52.26 36.74
N ASP A 386 -94.51 -53.59 36.78
CA ASP A 386 -93.95 -54.49 35.77
C ASP A 386 -94.46 -54.18 34.35
N ALA A 387 -93.58 -53.65 33.51
CA ALA A 387 -93.90 -53.12 32.19
C ALA A 387 -93.77 -54.22 31.11
N THR A 388 -94.84 -54.99 30.91
CA THR A 388 -94.88 -56.04 29.89
C THR A 388 -94.56 -55.48 28.50
N PHE A 389 -93.46 -55.94 27.89
CA PHE A 389 -93.01 -55.49 26.56
C PHE A 389 -94.07 -55.80 25.47
N ASP A 390 -94.80 -54.76 25.04
CA ASP A 390 -95.76 -54.84 23.94
C ASP A 390 -95.04 -54.72 22.59
N VAL A 391 -94.60 -55.86 22.07
CA VAL A 391 -94.06 -56.04 20.72
C VAL A 391 -94.92 -55.36 19.64
N SER A 392 -96.24 -55.27 19.83
CA SER A 392 -97.14 -54.67 18.83
C SER A 392 -97.03 -53.14 18.75
N SER A 393 -96.59 -52.48 19.82
CA SER A 393 -96.37 -51.02 19.87
C SER A 393 -95.07 -50.65 19.16
N GLU A 394 -93.95 -51.29 19.52
CA GLU A 394 -92.66 -51.11 18.85
C GLU A 394 -92.74 -51.50 17.36
N LEU A 395 -93.38 -52.62 17.02
CA LEU A 395 -93.59 -52.99 15.60
C LEU A 395 -94.34 -51.90 14.80
N ARG A 396 -95.27 -51.17 15.43
CA ARG A 396 -95.97 -50.03 14.81
C ARG A 396 -95.06 -48.81 14.70
N ALA A 397 -94.30 -48.48 15.75
CA ALA A 397 -93.34 -47.36 15.74
C ALA A 397 -92.22 -47.57 14.70
N THR A 398 -91.63 -48.76 14.63
CA THR A 398 -90.58 -49.10 13.66
C THR A 398 -91.12 -49.08 12.22
N LYS A 399 -92.35 -49.59 11.99
CA LYS A 399 -93.01 -49.49 10.66
C LYS A 399 -93.25 -48.04 10.23
N ALA A 400 -93.64 -47.16 11.15
CA ALA A 400 -93.79 -45.73 10.86
C ALA A 400 -92.44 -45.08 10.48
N ARG A 401 -91.38 -45.33 11.27
CA ARG A 401 -90.01 -44.84 10.98
C ARG A 401 -89.48 -45.36 9.64
N LEU A 402 -89.71 -46.63 9.30
CA LEU A 402 -89.32 -47.16 7.99
C LEU A 402 -90.04 -46.46 6.85
N ALA A 403 -91.35 -46.21 6.95
CA ALA A 403 -92.12 -45.52 5.92
C ALA A 403 -91.64 -44.08 5.72
N GLU A 404 -91.38 -43.36 6.82
CA GLU A 404 -90.84 -42.00 6.80
C GLU A 404 -89.45 -41.93 6.13
N ILE A 405 -88.53 -42.80 6.53
CA ILE A 405 -87.17 -42.87 5.95
C ILE A 405 -87.21 -43.34 4.50
N THR A 406 -88.14 -44.22 4.12
CA THR A 406 -88.30 -44.68 2.73
C THR A 406 -88.73 -43.52 1.83
N ARG A 407 -89.77 -42.77 2.23
CA ARG A 407 -90.20 -41.56 1.54
C ARG A 407 -89.06 -40.54 1.44
N TYR A 408 -88.35 -40.28 2.54
CA TYR A 408 -87.26 -39.30 2.54
C TYR A 408 -86.10 -39.71 1.61
N VAL A 409 -85.77 -41.00 1.54
CA VAL A 409 -84.77 -41.53 0.58
C VAL A 409 -85.23 -41.36 -0.87
N GLU A 410 -86.52 -41.54 -1.17
CA GLU A 410 -87.09 -41.36 -2.51
C GLU A 410 -87.16 -39.88 -2.93
N GLU A 411 -87.59 -39.00 -2.02
CA GLU A 411 -87.59 -37.54 -2.21
C GLU A 411 -86.16 -37.01 -2.48
N LEU A 412 -85.17 -37.53 -1.75
CA LEU A 412 -83.77 -37.08 -1.80
C LEU A 412 -83.00 -37.67 -3.00
N ASP A 413 -83.30 -38.89 -3.47
CA ASP A 413 -82.75 -39.38 -4.74
C ASP A 413 -83.34 -38.62 -5.95
N ALA A 414 -84.62 -38.24 -5.88
CA ALA A 414 -85.25 -37.34 -6.85
C ALA A 414 -84.71 -35.89 -6.78
N GLU A 415 -84.22 -35.42 -5.62
CA GLU A 415 -83.45 -34.17 -5.49
C GLU A 415 -82.07 -34.31 -6.17
N ILE A 416 -81.33 -35.39 -5.88
CA ILE A 416 -80.02 -35.68 -6.48
C ILE A 416 -80.09 -35.76 -8.00
N ALA A 417 -81.10 -36.42 -8.57
CA ALA A 417 -81.27 -36.51 -10.02
C ALA A 417 -81.35 -35.13 -10.69
N ARG A 418 -82.03 -34.15 -10.05
CA ARG A 418 -82.12 -32.76 -10.51
C ARG A 418 -80.80 -32.00 -10.29
N LEU A 419 -80.14 -32.19 -9.16
CA LEU A 419 -78.84 -31.56 -8.86
C LEU A 419 -77.70 -32.08 -9.76
N ARG A 420 -77.73 -33.35 -10.19
CA ARG A 420 -76.79 -33.89 -11.19
C ARG A 420 -76.93 -33.21 -12.54
N ALA A 421 -78.16 -32.95 -12.99
CA ALA A 421 -78.40 -32.20 -14.22
C ALA A 421 -77.90 -30.75 -14.10
N ALA A 422 -78.27 -30.06 -13.02
CA ALA A 422 -77.87 -28.67 -12.79
C ALA A 422 -76.35 -28.47 -12.61
N SER A 423 -75.65 -29.41 -11.95
CA SER A 423 -74.18 -29.39 -11.90
C SER A 423 -73.60 -29.51 -13.30
N LYS A 424 -73.99 -30.54 -14.06
CA LYS A 424 -73.47 -30.78 -15.42
C LYS A 424 -73.71 -29.60 -16.37
N GLU A 425 -74.84 -28.91 -16.23
CA GLU A 425 -75.17 -27.70 -16.99
C GLU A 425 -74.24 -26.52 -16.60
N ALA A 426 -74.02 -26.29 -15.31
CA ALA A 426 -73.11 -25.25 -14.83
C ALA A 426 -71.62 -25.54 -15.13
N ASP A 427 -71.21 -26.81 -15.05
CA ASP A 427 -69.86 -27.29 -15.41
C ASP A 427 -69.61 -27.10 -16.92
N ALA A 428 -70.61 -27.29 -17.77
CA ALA A 428 -70.51 -27.05 -19.22
C ALA A 428 -70.44 -25.55 -19.56
N GLU A 429 -71.27 -24.71 -18.92
CA GLU A 429 -71.24 -23.26 -19.14
C GLU A 429 -69.90 -22.64 -18.73
N GLU A 430 -69.24 -23.17 -17.68
CA GLU A 430 -67.90 -22.72 -17.31
C GLU A 430 -66.86 -23.08 -18.37
N ALA A 431 -66.84 -24.32 -18.85
CA ALA A 431 -65.90 -24.77 -19.87
C ALA A 431 -66.03 -23.99 -21.20
N ASP A 432 -67.26 -23.72 -21.64
CA ASP A 432 -67.52 -22.90 -22.83
C ASP A 432 -67.00 -21.46 -22.64
N LEU A 433 -67.22 -20.87 -21.46
CA LEU A 433 -66.71 -19.55 -21.11
C LEU A 433 -65.18 -19.52 -20.95
N ALA A 434 -64.55 -20.60 -20.48
CA ALA A 434 -63.10 -20.73 -20.38
C ALA A 434 -62.46 -20.70 -21.77
N HIS A 435 -62.93 -21.54 -22.69
CA HIS A 435 -62.49 -21.54 -24.09
C HIS A 435 -62.73 -20.21 -24.79
N ALA A 436 -63.84 -19.52 -24.50
CA ALA A 436 -64.10 -18.19 -25.02
C ALA A 436 -63.10 -17.13 -24.50
N VAL A 437 -62.75 -17.17 -23.20
CA VAL A 437 -61.72 -16.28 -22.61
C VAL A 437 -60.35 -16.50 -23.25
N ASP A 438 -59.94 -17.75 -23.43
CA ASP A 438 -58.62 -18.07 -23.98
C ASP A 438 -58.52 -17.73 -25.47
N SER A 439 -59.55 -18.03 -26.27
CA SER A 439 -59.59 -17.67 -27.69
C SER A 439 -59.50 -16.16 -27.88
N ALA A 440 -60.38 -15.40 -27.21
CA ALA A 440 -60.40 -13.94 -27.30
C ALA A 440 -59.13 -13.29 -26.73
N THR A 441 -58.50 -13.89 -25.71
CA THR A 441 -57.23 -13.37 -25.15
C THR A 441 -56.06 -13.61 -26.10
N ASN A 442 -55.99 -14.77 -26.77
CA ASN A 442 -54.95 -15.05 -27.75
C ASN A 442 -55.08 -14.19 -29.02
N GLU A 443 -56.29 -14.07 -29.56
CA GLU A 443 -56.57 -13.23 -30.74
C GLU A 443 -56.25 -11.74 -30.47
N ALA A 444 -56.64 -11.22 -29.30
CA ALA A 444 -56.41 -9.84 -28.92
C ALA A 444 -54.95 -9.48 -28.59
N ILE A 445 -54.10 -10.46 -28.23
CA ILE A 445 -52.72 -10.20 -27.78
C ILE A 445 -51.67 -10.59 -28.82
N SER A 446 -51.88 -11.68 -29.57
CA SER A 446 -50.90 -12.23 -30.52
C SER A 446 -50.29 -11.21 -31.49
N PRO A 447 -51.07 -10.31 -32.15
CA PRO A 447 -50.51 -9.33 -33.08
C PRO A 447 -49.49 -8.36 -32.45
N PHE A 448 -49.66 -8.06 -31.16
CA PHE A 448 -48.82 -7.09 -30.45
C PHE A 448 -47.52 -7.71 -29.90
N LEU A 449 -47.41 -9.04 -29.79
CA LEU A 449 -46.22 -9.70 -29.23
C LEU A 449 -44.97 -9.43 -30.09
N THR A 450 -45.05 -9.74 -31.39
CA THR A 450 -43.94 -9.53 -32.34
C THR A 450 -43.54 -8.06 -32.41
N GLN A 451 -44.52 -7.14 -32.39
CA GLN A 451 -44.27 -5.70 -32.40
C GLN A 451 -43.58 -5.22 -31.12
N ARG A 452 -43.98 -5.73 -29.95
CA ARG A 452 -43.35 -5.39 -28.68
C ARG A 452 -41.92 -5.89 -28.61
N ASP A 453 -41.68 -7.10 -29.10
CA ASP A 453 -40.38 -7.74 -29.01
C ASP A 453 -39.36 -7.09 -29.98
N ASP A 454 -39.79 -6.58 -31.14
CA ASP A 454 -38.98 -5.68 -32.00
C ASP A 454 -38.62 -4.37 -31.30
N VAL A 455 -39.60 -3.67 -30.70
CA VAL A 455 -39.32 -2.39 -30.02
C VAL A 455 -38.40 -2.60 -28.81
N MET A 456 -38.58 -3.68 -28.03
CA MET A 456 -37.64 -4.06 -26.96
C MET A 456 -36.25 -4.41 -27.50
N GLY A 457 -36.16 -5.02 -28.69
CA GLY A 457 -34.88 -5.24 -29.39
C GLY A 457 -34.17 -3.92 -29.68
N ARG A 458 -34.89 -2.97 -30.30
CA ARG A 458 -34.37 -1.62 -30.60
C ARG A 458 -33.97 -0.85 -29.34
N GLN A 459 -34.77 -0.93 -28.28
CA GLN A 459 -34.48 -0.34 -26.97
C GLN A 459 -33.15 -0.87 -26.38
N ARG A 460 -32.93 -2.20 -26.40
CA ARG A 460 -31.70 -2.83 -25.88
C ARG A 460 -30.46 -2.45 -26.69
N ILE A 461 -30.58 -2.36 -28.02
CA ILE A 461 -29.49 -1.91 -28.89
C ILE A 461 -29.14 -0.45 -28.57
N ALA A 462 -30.13 0.44 -28.53
CA ALA A 462 -29.94 1.85 -28.19
C ALA A 462 -29.29 2.04 -26.81
N ALA A 463 -29.74 1.31 -25.78
CA ALA A 463 -29.15 1.34 -24.45
C ALA A 463 -27.69 0.84 -24.42
N THR A 464 -27.34 -0.13 -25.27
CA THR A 464 -25.96 -0.65 -25.38
C THR A 464 -25.02 0.36 -26.04
N GLU A 465 -25.43 0.97 -27.16
CA GLU A 465 -24.64 2.02 -27.81
C GLU A 465 -24.52 3.27 -26.94
N LEU A 466 -25.56 3.58 -26.16
CA LEU A 466 -25.54 4.69 -25.22
C LEU A 466 -24.48 4.53 -24.12
N GLU A 467 -24.39 3.37 -23.46
CA GLU A 467 -23.37 3.19 -22.42
C GLU A 467 -21.96 3.02 -23.01
N ARG A 468 -21.82 2.51 -24.23
CA ARG A 468 -20.55 2.57 -25.01
C ARG A 468 -20.10 4.01 -25.23
N ALA A 469 -20.96 4.85 -25.79
CA ALA A 469 -20.64 6.26 -26.06
C ALA A 469 -20.37 7.05 -24.77
N ARG A 470 -21.14 6.83 -23.70
CA ARG A 470 -20.90 7.42 -22.37
C ARG A 470 -19.57 6.97 -21.77
N THR A 471 -19.16 5.72 -21.97
CA THR A 471 -17.86 5.21 -21.53
C THR A 471 -16.71 5.84 -22.31
N ALA A 472 -16.83 5.93 -23.63
CA ALA A 472 -15.85 6.59 -24.49
C ALA A 472 -15.67 8.09 -24.15
N ILE A 473 -16.75 8.82 -23.86
CA ILE A 473 -16.67 10.24 -23.42
C ILE A 473 -15.89 10.35 -22.09
N LYS A 474 -16.17 9.51 -21.09
CA LYS A 474 -15.44 9.48 -19.81
C LYS A 474 -13.93 9.23 -20.01
N MET A 475 -13.57 8.41 -21.01
CA MET A 475 -12.17 8.13 -21.35
C MET A 475 -11.49 9.31 -22.07
N LEU A 476 -12.17 9.96 -23.01
CA LEU A 476 -11.66 11.17 -23.68
C LEU A 476 -11.46 12.32 -22.68
N ASP A 477 -12.41 12.55 -21.78
CA ASP A 477 -12.26 13.51 -20.67
C ASP A 477 -11.05 13.21 -19.76
N SER A 478 -10.66 11.94 -19.62
CA SER A 478 -9.46 11.52 -18.87
C SER A 478 -8.17 11.88 -19.63
N LEU A 479 -8.16 11.66 -20.94
CA LEU A 479 -7.04 12.04 -21.82
C LEU A 479 -6.85 13.56 -21.84
N ASP A 480 -7.93 14.34 -21.99
CA ASP A 480 -7.91 15.81 -21.98
C ASP A 480 -7.30 16.37 -20.68
N ARG A 481 -7.68 15.81 -19.51
CA ARG A 481 -7.13 16.19 -18.20
C ARG A 481 -5.64 15.85 -18.04
N ARG A 482 -5.18 14.73 -18.62
CA ARG A 482 -3.76 14.35 -18.66
C ARG A 482 -2.97 15.31 -19.56
N GLY A 483 -3.50 15.63 -20.74
CA GLY A 483 -2.90 16.59 -21.67
C GLY A 483 -2.76 17.99 -21.05
N ALA A 484 -3.82 18.52 -20.44
CA ALA A 484 -3.78 19.79 -19.71
C ALA A 484 -2.74 19.79 -18.57
N THR A 485 -2.54 18.65 -17.90
CA THR A 485 -1.51 18.50 -16.86
C THR A 485 -0.09 18.52 -17.45
N VAL A 486 0.15 17.86 -18.58
CA VAL A 486 1.43 17.95 -19.32
C VAL A 486 1.74 19.40 -19.69
N THR A 487 0.80 20.11 -20.32
CA THR A 487 0.97 21.51 -20.75
C THR A 487 1.26 22.44 -19.58
N ARG A 488 0.57 22.28 -18.45
CA ARG A 488 0.81 23.07 -17.23
C ARG A 488 2.21 22.87 -16.66
N VAL A 489 2.68 21.62 -16.54
CA VAL A 489 4.02 21.33 -15.99
C VAL A 489 5.12 21.81 -16.95
N ASP A 490 4.92 21.64 -18.26
CA ASP A 490 5.82 22.14 -19.31
C ASP A 490 5.98 23.68 -19.27
N ALA A 491 4.88 24.41 -19.06
CA ALA A 491 4.89 25.86 -18.89
C ALA A 491 5.62 26.30 -17.60
N SER A 492 5.36 25.65 -16.46
CA SER A 492 6.08 25.95 -15.20
C SER A 492 7.58 25.70 -15.33
N LEU A 493 7.98 24.61 -15.99
CA LEU A 493 9.37 24.24 -16.23
C LEU A 493 10.09 25.26 -17.12
N LYS A 494 9.42 25.78 -18.15
CA LYS A 494 9.96 26.88 -18.99
C LYS A 494 10.19 28.17 -18.18
N ALA A 495 9.29 28.51 -17.26
CA ALA A 495 9.45 29.69 -16.41
C ALA A 495 10.68 29.60 -15.49
N LEU A 496 10.87 28.48 -14.77
CA LEU A 496 12.06 28.30 -13.91
C LEU A 496 13.38 28.31 -14.69
N ARG A 497 13.39 27.79 -15.93
CA ARG A 497 14.59 27.83 -16.79
C ARG A 497 14.97 29.26 -17.21
N SER A 498 14.01 30.17 -17.36
CA SER A 498 14.29 31.61 -17.55
C SER A 498 14.91 32.21 -16.28
N GLU A 499 14.28 31.99 -15.13
CA GLU A 499 14.73 32.52 -13.83
C GLU A 499 16.17 32.07 -13.49
N LEU A 500 16.51 30.80 -13.76
CA LEU A 500 17.86 30.27 -13.58
C LEU A 500 18.89 30.93 -14.51
N THR A 501 18.48 31.32 -15.72
CA THR A 501 19.36 31.99 -16.70
C THR A 501 19.67 33.42 -16.25
N GLU A 502 18.68 34.12 -15.70
CA GLU A 502 18.83 35.48 -15.16
C GLU A 502 19.67 35.50 -13.88
N ALA A 503 19.52 34.50 -12.99
CA ALA A 503 20.29 34.36 -11.76
C ALA A 503 21.79 34.07 -11.99
N SER A 504 22.15 33.41 -13.10
CA SER A 504 23.51 32.91 -13.35
C SER A 504 24.54 33.97 -13.81
N ALA A 505 24.19 35.26 -13.81
CA ALA A 505 25.02 36.35 -14.36
C ALA A 505 25.81 37.11 -13.28
N GLN A 506 26.98 36.58 -12.88
CA GLN A 506 27.74 37.08 -11.71
C GLN A 506 28.99 37.90 -12.06
N PRO A 507 29.08 39.18 -11.65
CA PRO A 507 30.29 39.99 -11.78
C PRO A 507 31.41 39.66 -10.78
N ASP A 508 31.07 39.05 -9.63
CA ASP A 508 31.99 38.92 -8.49
C ASP A 508 33.08 37.87 -8.69
N ARG A 509 32.79 36.78 -9.41
CA ARG A 509 33.80 35.74 -9.71
C ARG A 509 35.06 36.31 -10.37
N ASP A 510 34.87 37.25 -11.29
CA ASP A 510 35.97 37.94 -11.96
C ASP A 510 36.75 38.88 -11.00
N ALA A 511 36.15 39.36 -9.92
CA ALA A 511 36.84 40.12 -8.88
C ALA A 511 37.71 39.22 -8.00
N VAL A 512 37.19 38.08 -7.53
CA VAL A 512 37.96 37.11 -6.73
C VAL A 512 39.16 36.57 -7.52
N ILE A 513 38.96 36.19 -8.78
CA ILE A 513 40.05 35.69 -9.65
C ILE A 513 41.14 36.77 -9.86
N ARG A 514 40.78 38.05 -9.97
CA ARG A 514 41.76 39.16 -10.04
C ARG A 514 42.55 39.31 -8.73
N GLU A 515 41.88 39.22 -7.58
CA GLU A 515 42.51 39.39 -6.27
C GLU A 515 43.50 38.25 -5.96
N VAL A 516 43.08 37.00 -6.19
CA VAL A 516 43.95 35.82 -6.08
C VAL A 516 45.10 35.87 -7.10
N SER A 517 44.86 36.36 -8.34
CA SER A 517 45.93 36.60 -9.31
C SER A 517 46.96 37.63 -8.84
N ASN A 518 46.50 38.74 -8.24
CA ASN A 518 47.37 39.78 -7.71
C ASN A 518 48.23 39.25 -6.55
N ARG A 519 47.63 38.46 -5.64
CA ARG A 519 48.38 37.81 -4.54
C ARG A 519 49.40 36.79 -5.07
N TYR A 520 49.02 35.95 -6.03
CA TYR A 520 49.92 35.01 -6.72
C TYR A 520 51.13 35.71 -7.36
N ALA A 521 50.90 36.81 -8.09
CA ALA A 521 51.95 37.61 -8.69
C ALA A 521 52.86 38.27 -7.64
N ALA A 522 52.29 38.77 -6.53
CA ALA A 522 53.04 39.36 -5.43
C ALA A 522 53.94 38.32 -4.71
N ILE A 523 53.42 37.12 -4.43
CA ILE A 523 54.17 36.02 -3.82
C ILE A 523 55.39 35.63 -4.67
N LEU A 524 55.18 35.37 -5.98
CA LEU A 524 56.28 35.03 -6.88
C LEU A 524 57.33 36.15 -6.99
N THR A 525 56.89 37.40 -6.94
CA THR A 525 57.80 38.58 -6.92
C THR A 525 58.59 38.64 -5.62
N GLY A 526 57.96 38.38 -4.46
CA GLY A 526 58.62 38.30 -3.16
C GLY A 526 59.67 37.19 -3.07
N TRP A 527 59.42 36.06 -3.72
CA TRP A 527 60.37 34.94 -3.85
C TRP A 527 61.40 35.13 -4.97
N ARG A 528 61.40 36.30 -5.63
CA ARG A 528 62.33 36.66 -6.72
C ARG A 528 62.35 35.60 -7.83
N TYR A 529 61.20 34.98 -8.12
CA TYR A 529 61.08 33.91 -9.12
C TYR A 529 61.72 34.37 -10.44
N PRO A 530 62.57 33.55 -11.08
CA PRO A 530 63.35 34.02 -12.21
C PRO A 530 62.45 34.42 -13.38
N LYS A 531 62.80 35.55 -14.02
CA LYS A 531 62.23 35.97 -15.31
C LYS A 531 60.70 36.22 -15.30
N ILE A 532 60.08 36.58 -14.17
CA ILE A 532 58.65 36.95 -14.08
C ILE A 532 58.26 37.97 -15.17
N ALA A 533 57.17 37.67 -15.87
CA ALA A 533 56.32 38.62 -16.60
C ALA A 533 54.90 38.03 -16.64
N ASP A 534 53.89 38.90 -16.62
CA ASP A 534 52.48 38.54 -16.81
C ASP A 534 51.97 37.39 -15.91
N ALA A 535 52.46 37.35 -14.66
CA ALA A 535 52.04 36.38 -13.66
C ALA A 535 50.56 36.58 -13.31
N SER A 536 49.73 35.56 -13.56
CA SER A 536 48.28 35.63 -13.34
C SER A 536 47.67 34.23 -13.16
N ILE A 537 46.42 34.18 -12.71
CA ILE A 537 45.61 32.96 -12.65
C ILE A 537 44.37 33.18 -13.52
N ASP A 538 44.13 32.29 -14.49
CA ASP A 538 43.02 32.47 -15.42
C ASP A 538 41.65 32.09 -14.81
N LYS A 539 40.56 32.35 -15.55
CA LYS A 539 39.19 32.03 -15.11
C LYS A 539 38.96 30.53 -14.85
N SER A 540 39.81 29.65 -15.37
CA SER A 540 39.81 28.20 -15.13
C SER A 540 40.79 27.77 -14.03
N LEU A 541 41.25 28.73 -13.21
CA LEU A 541 42.22 28.61 -12.12
C LEU A 541 43.64 28.20 -12.56
N VAL A 542 43.97 28.23 -13.86
CA VAL A 542 45.30 27.86 -14.35
C VAL A 542 46.29 28.99 -14.04
N PRO A 543 47.37 28.73 -13.25
CA PRO A 543 48.45 29.69 -13.12
C PRO A 543 49.21 29.81 -14.45
N GLN A 544 49.37 31.05 -14.90
CA GLN A 544 50.06 31.42 -16.14
C GLN A 544 51.23 32.35 -15.84
N MET A 545 52.26 32.27 -16.69
CA MET A 545 53.46 33.10 -16.64
C MET A 545 53.89 33.38 -18.08
N ARG A 546 54.13 34.64 -18.46
CA ARG A 546 54.62 35.02 -19.81
C ARG A 546 53.70 34.59 -20.97
N GLY A 547 52.40 34.37 -20.70
CA GLY A 547 51.45 33.78 -21.65
C GLY A 547 51.52 32.25 -21.80
N SER A 548 52.44 31.58 -21.10
CA SER A 548 52.54 30.11 -21.01
C SER A 548 51.81 29.57 -19.77
N SER A 549 51.35 28.32 -19.85
CA SER A 549 50.82 27.59 -18.69
C SER A 549 51.96 27.11 -17.78
N TYR A 550 51.72 27.00 -16.47
CA TYR A 550 52.69 26.41 -15.51
C TYR A 550 53.22 25.03 -15.95
N ILE A 551 52.43 24.28 -16.72
CA ILE A 551 52.79 22.96 -17.30
C ILE A 551 54.09 22.99 -18.12
N GLU A 552 54.49 24.15 -18.64
CA GLU A 552 55.70 24.38 -19.43
C GLU A 552 56.95 24.70 -18.59
N ALA A 553 56.81 24.98 -17.29
CA ALA A 553 57.94 25.28 -16.41
C ALA A 553 58.73 24.02 -15.97
N SER A 554 59.98 24.22 -15.51
CA SER A 554 60.83 23.16 -14.93
C SER A 554 60.22 22.57 -13.64
N SER A 555 60.68 21.43 -13.14
CA SER A 555 60.12 20.86 -11.89
C SER A 555 60.22 21.80 -10.69
N GLY A 556 61.35 22.48 -10.51
CA GLY A 556 61.49 23.49 -9.45
C GLY A 556 60.58 24.70 -9.69
N GLY A 557 60.50 25.18 -10.94
CA GLY A 557 59.59 26.27 -11.33
C GLY A 557 58.12 25.94 -11.08
N ARG A 558 57.68 24.73 -11.43
CA ARG A 558 56.33 24.21 -11.16
C ARG A 558 56.06 24.06 -9.68
N THR A 559 57.05 23.64 -8.89
CA THR A 559 56.94 23.56 -7.43
C THR A 559 56.65 24.94 -6.83
N LEU A 560 57.42 25.97 -7.20
CA LEU A 560 57.17 27.34 -6.75
C LEU A 560 55.84 27.91 -7.25
N ILE A 561 55.47 27.67 -8.52
CA ILE A 561 54.17 28.12 -9.05
C ILE A 561 53.00 27.45 -8.29
N SER A 562 53.09 26.14 -8.00
CA SER A 562 52.08 25.41 -7.22
C SER A 562 51.97 25.91 -5.78
N LEU A 563 53.10 26.25 -5.14
CA LEU A 563 53.12 26.84 -3.80
C LEU A 563 52.53 28.25 -3.78
N ALA A 564 52.89 29.11 -4.74
CA ALA A 564 52.34 30.45 -4.85
C ALA A 564 50.84 30.43 -5.18
N TRP A 565 50.37 29.48 -6.00
CA TRP A 565 48.97 29.30 -6.35
C TRP A 565 48.12 28.92 -5.12
N ILE A 566 48.56 27.92 -4.32
CA ILE A 566 47.80 27.49 -3.15
C ILE A 566 47.83 28.55 -2.04
N LEU A 567 48.97 29.22 -1.82
CA LEU A 567 49.08 30.30 -0.87
C LEU A 567 48.21 31.49 -1.27
N ALA A 568 48.20 31.89 -2.54
CA ALA A 568 47.32 32.96 -3.01
C ALA A 568 45.82 32.69 -2.77
N ILE A 569 45.39 31.43 -2.88
CA ILE A 569 44.01 31.03 -2.54
C ILE A 569 43.81 31.03 -1.02
N PHE A 570 44.72 30.41 -0.26
CA PHE A 570 44.62 30.27 1.19
C PHE A 570 44.63 31.61 1.92
N GLU A 571 45.56 32.49 1.57
CA GLU A 571 45.76 33.79 2.21
C GLU A 571 44.58 34.72 1.96
N ILE A 572 44.11 34.83 0.71
CA ILE A 572 42.95 35.64 0.35
C ILE A 572 41.65 35.07 0.94
N ALA A 573 41.53 33.73 1.05
CA ALA A 573 40.39 33.12 1.74
C ALA A 573 40.39 33.43 3.25
N TRP A 574 41.54 33.34 3.91
CA TRP A 574 41.67 33.68 5.32
C TRP A 574 41.40 35.17 5.60
N GLU A 575 42.02 36.07 4.83
CA GLU A 575 41.90 37.52 4.97
C GLU A 575 40.48 38.04 4.75
N ARG A 576 39.70 37.37 3.90
CA ARG A 576 38.28 37.67 3.65
C ARG A 576 37.33 37.09 4.69
N GLY A 577 37.79 36.21 5.59
CA GLY A 577 36.90 35.38 6.41
C GLY A 577 36.04 34.42 5.58
N SER A 578 36.56 33.97 4.44
CA SER A 578 35.91 33.01 3.54
C SER A 578 35.83 31.62 4.17
N ALA A 579 35.04 30.72 3.56
CA ALA A 579 34.69 29.41 4.10
C ALA A 579 35.83 28.35 4.00
N HIS A 580 37.08 28.75 4.27
CA HIS A 580 38.25 27.90 4.29
C HIS A 580 38.60 27.46 5.73
N PRO A 581 38.96 26.19 6.00
CA PRO A 581 39.23 25.66 7.36
C PRO A 581 40.41 26.26 8.16
N GLY A 582 40.99 27.39 7.76
CA GLY A 582 42.08 28.06 8.47
C GLY A 582 43.45 27.34 8.52
N PHE A 583 43.59 26.15 7.90
CA PHE A 583 44.86 25.41 7.89
C PHE A 583 45.34 25.01 6.49
N LEU A 584 46.66 24.90 6.31
CA LEU A 584 47.31 24.42 5.10
C LEU A 584 48.44 23.41 5.42
N LEU A 585 48.39 22.24 4.78
CA LEU A 585 49.38 21.17 4.90
C LEU A 585 50.23 21.12 3.62
N ILE A 586 51.56 21.20 3.73
CA ILE A 586 52.49 21.25 2.59
C ILE A 586 53.55 20.15 2.72
N ASP A 587 53.63 19.23 1.75
CA ASP A 587 54.57 18.12 1.79
C ASP A 587 55.79 18.31 0.89
N SER A 588 56.97 18.30 1.51
CA SER A 588 58.28 18.19 0.87
C SER A 588 58.60 19.24 -0.21
N PRO A 589 58.31 20.55 0.00
CA PRO A 589 58.50 21.58 -1.03
C PRO A 589 59.94 21.67 -1.54
N GLN A 590 60.95 21.37 -0.70
CA GLN A 590 62.35 21.34 -1.11
C GLN A 590 62.74 20.17 -2.03
N LYS A 591 62.04 19.03 -2.00
CA LYS A 591 62.49 17.79 -2.67
C LYS A 591 62.70 17.97 -4.18
N ASN A 592 61.96 18.91 -4.76
CA ASN A 592 61.82 19.13 -6.20
C ASN A 592 62.49 20.44 -6.66
N LEU A 593 63.10 21.18 -5.71
CA LEU A 593 64.03 22.29 -5.91
C LEU A 593 65.45 21.73 -5.86
N GLY A 594 66.35 22.15 -6.76
CA GLY A 594 67.74 21.68 -6.81
C GLY A 594 68.02 20.41 -7.63
N GLN A 595 67.05 19.86 -8.38
CA GLN A 595 67.30 18.73 -9.31
C GLN A 595 67.72 19.16 -10.73
N GLY A 596 68.05 20.45 -10.94
CA GLY A 596 68.62 20.96 -12.19
C GLY A 596 70.15 20.92 -12.15
N GLY A 597 70.79 20.18 -13.06
CA GLY A 597 72.24 19.98 -13.09
C GLY A 597 73.09 21.16 -13.59
N ASP A 598 72.69 22.40 -13.32
CA ASP A 598 73.37 23.61 -13.76
C ASP A 598 73.63 24.58 -12.59
N ARG A 599 74.79 25.25 -12.59
CA ARG A 599 75.31 25.97 -11.41
C ARG A 599 74.53 27.23 -11.05
N ASP A 600 73.90 27.86 -12.03
CA ASP A 600 73.04 29.03 -11.80
C ASP A 600 71.67 28.63 -11.20
N ALA A 601 71.24 27.37 -11.35
CA ALA A 601 70.02 26.86 -10.70
C ALA A 601 70.26 26.61 -9.20
N GLU A 602 71.39 26.01 -8.84
CA GLU A 602 71.71 25.63 -7.45
C GLU A 602 71.77 26.84 -6.50
N PHE A 603 72.13 28.03 -7.01
CA PHE A 603 72.14 29.27 -6.23
C PHE A 603 70.75 29.93 -6.12
N ALA A 604 69.94 29.87 -7.18
CA ALA A 604 68.58 30.41 -7.18
C ALA A 604 67.63 29.59 -6.28
N ASP A 605 67.73 28.26 -6.30
CA ASP A 605 66.82 27.37 -5.58
C ASP A 605 66.93 27.53 -4.04
N ARG A 606 68.14 27.78 -3.50
CA ARG A 606 68.31 28.04 -2.05
C ARG A 606 67.70 29.38 -1.61
N VAL A 607 67.71 30.38 -2.49
CA VAL A 607 67.11 31.70 -2.23
C VAL A 607 65.59 31.57 -2.18
N ALA A 608 64.98 30.85 -3.13
CA ALA A 608 63.53 30.63 -3.17
C ALA A 608 62.99 29.89 -1.93
N VAL A 609 63.72 28.91 -1.38
CA VAL A 609 63.33 28.20 -0.14
C VAL A 609 63.36 29.13 1.07
N ALA A 610 64.40 29.95 1.22
CA ALA A 610 64.48 30.92 2.31
C ALA A 610 63.38 31.99 2.19
N ASP A 611 63.07 32.44 0.97
CA ASP A 611 62.01 33.40 0.71
C ASP A 611 60.60 32.83 0.91
N PHE A 612 60.37 31.55 0.58
CA PHE A 612 59.14 30.82 0.92
C PHE A 612 58.87 30.83 2.43
N TYR A 613 59.83 30.36 3.22
CA TYR A 613 59.68 30.32 4.68
C TYR A 613 59.56 31.72 5.30
N ARG A 614 60.32 32.69 4.78
CA ARG A 614 60.23 34.09 5.20
C ARG A 614 58.87 34.70 4.90
N HIS A 615 58.29 34.43 3.72
CA HIS A 615 56.92 34.83 3.37
C HIS A 615 55.89 34.22 4.33
N LEU A 616 56.01 32.93 4.67
CA LEU A 616 55.13 32.31 5.67
C LEU A 616 55.21 33.04 7.03
N HIS A 617 56.41 33.39 7.49
CA HIS A 617 56.60 34.13 8.74
C HIS A 617 56.04 35.56 8.67
N GLU A 618 56.33 36.30 7.60
CA GLU A 618 55.85 37.67 7.39
C GLU A 618 54.32 37.73 7.31
N TRP A 619 53.68 36.74 6.65
CA TRP A 619 52.22 36.65 6.57
C TRP A 619 51.57 36.22 7.90
N LEU A 620 52.03 35.12 8.52
CA LEU A 620 51.45 34.57 9.76
C LEU A 620 51.63 35.49 10.98
N ALA A 621 52.63 36.39 10.96
CA ALA A 621 52.80 37.43 11.97
C ALA A 621 51.90 38.67 11.74
N GLY A 622 51.26 38.78 10.57
CA GLY A 622 50.39 39.88 10.17
C GLY A 622 49.00 39.38 9.77
N GLN A 623 48.68 39.46 8.47
CA GLN A 623 47.34 39.14 7.94
C GLN A 623 46.91 37.67 8.17
N GLY A 624 47.86 36.75 8.31
CA GLY A 624 47.64 35.34 8.61
C GLY A 624 47.52 35.00 10.10
N GLN A 625 47.39 35.98 11.00
CA GLN A 625 47.26 35.70 12.43
C GLN A 625 46.06 34.78 12.70
N GLY A 626 46.29 33.67 13.40
CA GLY A 626 45.30 32.63 13.70
C GLY A 626 45.23 31.50 12.68
N ALA A 627 45.80 31.67 11.48
CA ALA A 627 45.94 30.58 10.52
C ALA A 627 47.06 29.59 10.93
N GLN A 628 46.99 28.35 10.46
CA GLN A 628 47.99 27.32 10.73
C GLN A 628 48.56 26.68 9.46
N ILE A 629 49.88 26.66 9.34
CA ILE A 629 50.61 25.97 8.28
C ILE A 629 51.48 24.86 8.88
N ILE A 630 51.38 23.65 8.34
CA ILE A 630 52.22 22.51 8.72
C ILE A 630 53.01 22.06 7.49
N VAL A 631 54.34 22.18 7.55
CA VAL A 631 55.25 21.85 6.44
C VAL A 631 56.08 20.61 6.79
N VAL A 632 56.06 19.60 5.93
CA VAL A 632 57.05 18.52 5.94
C VAL A 632 58.24 18.93 5.09
N ASP A 633 59.45 18.84 5.63
CA ASP A 633 60.68 19.18 4.92
C ASP A 633 61.85 18.25 5.29
N ASN A 634 62.79 18.05 4.38
CA ASN A 634 63.98 17.23 4.59
C ASN A 634 65.11 18.05 5.24
N ALA A 635 65.30 19.30 4.82
CA ALA A 635 66.40 20.17 5.24
C ALA A 635 65.95 21.63 5.40
N PRO A 636 64.96 21.94 6.25
CA PRO A 636 64.47 23.31 6.44
C PRO A 636 65.61 24.25 6.87
N PRO A 637 65.60 25.53 6.45
CA PRO A 637 66.64 26.49 6.78
C PRO A 637 66.67 26.77 8.29
N THR A 638 67.84 27.11 8.83
CA THR A 638 68.01 27.35 10.27
C THR A 638 67.20 28.52 10.81
N SER A 639 66.71 29.41 9.93
CA SER A 639 65.77 30.48 10.26
C SER A 639 64.42 29.97 10.79
N VAL A 640 64.08 28.69 10.59
CA VAL A 640 62.81 28.09 11.08
C VAL A 640 63.02 26.98 12.11
N ASP A 641 64.22 26.83 12.69
CA ASP A 641 64.50 25.81 13.72
C ASP A 641 63.59 25.96 14.97
N SER A 642 63.17 27.19 15.30
CA SER A 642 62.17 27.50 16.35
C SER A 642 60.78 26.88 16.10
N ASN A 643 60.50 26.51 14.85
CA ASN A 643 59.22 26.00 14.38
C ASN A 643 59.27 24.49 14.09
N VAL A 644 60.44 23.86 14.24
CA VAL A 644 60.60 22.42 14.06
C VAL A 644 60.00 21.68 15.25
N VAL A 645 58.81 21.09 15.06
CA VAL A 645 58.09 20.34 16.11
C VAL A 645 58.63 18.92 16.30
N VAL A 646 59.23 18.35 15.25
CA VAL A 646 59.94 17.06 15.32
C VAL A 646 61.02 16.99 14.22
N ARG A 647 62.17 16.38 14.53
CA ARG A 647 63.30 16.20 13.60
C ARG A 647 63.76 14.75 13.59
N TYR A 648 63.32 13.98 12.58
CA TYR A 648 63.66 12.55 12.48
C TYR A 648 65.09 12.32 11.96
N SER A 649 65.86 11.51 12.69
CA SER A 649 67.31 11.36 12.48
C SER A 649 67.68 10.35 11.38
N ARG A 650 66.86 9.31 11.17
CA ARG A 650 67.22 8.05 10.49
C ARG A 650 68.53 7.43 11.00
N ARG A 651 68.82 7.57 12.29
CA ARG A 651 70.02 7.05 12.98
C ARG A 651 69.60 6.35 14.27
N VAL A 652 69.92 5.06 14.39
CA VAL A 652 69.50 4.22 15.54
C VAL A 652 69.95 4.78 16.89
N GLY A 653 71.11 5.46 16.94
CA GLY A 653 71.63 6.13 18.14
C GLY A 653 71.09 7.54 18.42
N GLN A 654 70.02 7.99 17.74
CA GLN A 654 69.48 9.34 17.88
C GLN A 654 67.95 9.32 17.72
N SER A 655 67.20 9.27 18.82
CA SER A 655 65.73 9.38 18.78
C SER A 655 65.29 10.82 18.39
N PRO A 656 64.16 10.99 17.67
CA PRO A 656 63.36 9.92 17.04
C PRO A 656 63.98 9.47 15.72
N TYR A 657 64.01 8.15 15.47
CA TYR A 657 64.52 7.58 14.21
C TYR A 657 63.65 7.97 13.01
N GLY A 658 62.33 7.87 13.19
CA GLY A 658 61.27 8.14 12.23
C GLY A 658 59.91 8.21 12.96
N LEU A 659 58.81 8.36 12.23
CA LEU A 659 57.45 8.39 12.81
C LEU A 659 57.14 7.13 13.64
N ILE A 660 57.58 5.96 13.15
CA ILE A 660 57.53 4.69 13.86
C ILE A 660 58.95 4.41 14.38
N GLU A 661 59.33 5.05 15.49
CA GLU A 661 60.76 5.15 15.87
C GLU A 661 61.43 3.83 16.31
N ASP A 662 60.66 2.75 16.49
CA ASP A 662 61.14 1.41 16.84
C ASP A 662 61.23 0.43 15.66
N GLU A 663 60.66 0.75 14.48
CA GLU A 663 60.88 0.00 13.24
C GLU A 663 62.14 0.56 12.53
N VAL A 664 63.31 0.18 13.04
CA VAL A 664 64.62 0.68 12.59
C VAL A 664 65.31 -0.17 11.50
N SER A 665 64.61 -1.18 10.96
CA SER A 665 65.15 -2.26 10.11
C SER A 665 64.59 -2.29 8.69
#